data_AF-A0A6P1IK80-F1
#
_entry.id   AF-A0A6P1IK80-F1
#
_cell.length_a   1.000
_cell.length_b   1.000
_cell.length_c   1.000
_cell.angle_alpha   90.00
_cell.angle_beta   90.00
_cell.angle_gamma   90.00
#
_symmetry.space_group_name_H-M   'P 1'
#
loop_
_entity.id
_entity.type
_entity.pdbx_description
1 polymer ?
#
loop_
_entity_poly.entity_id
_entity_poly.type
_entity_poly.pdbx_seq_one_letter_code
_entity_poly.pdbx_strand_id
1 'polypeptide(L)'
;MLLLLIGGGMTLAALWLAVRHPVAPSLVSGAALLTGAWVAARPQTLWFLLPAALPVMSFMPWTGWWLVDESDVLVLSCLGGAFVRWAHDMRQGETPRRLMAHGPVFAIWALLAVSLVVGVWRGLHDAGVDWSALPRWHEAAYAGYDSAWNTWRVGKSLLWALLLATLLAPPGDSDRPVLPRLVARGMLTGLGLVCLMVLWERTVYTGAFNFTQAYRTSAWFWEMHVGGGAIDAYLVMAVPFAVWGMWASSTAPRWIGCNLLMVVAVYAVLTTYSRGVYLAVTLTLLLMGLTAWQLRLPPAAGAIWGRRTLLAVLATLVLESSLVLVGGSFMADRLSRSETDMVNRMDHWRSGVGLLDSPQDWLLGLGLGRFPAHYSTEVPGGQFPGQAIWRGDSTGSGHVLLSGRHDIDQRADLFALTQRIELGEGDTATVRLRASGDSGSRLLVSLCERHLLYNVECRRQWASLNPALGAGDGQVEMHFGKDISGETRGVARWREAVLALSPAQADAPIRIDRVEMFDAAGHQRLLNPDFAAGLQHWLPIAQGRFQPWHLDNLYLDVLIERGWFGLWVFAVWVMWALRHLWRRVRAGDSVAWAYMGALAGILSLGGVISVTEVPRVSLILLILLWSVCAFRGQIEGVSSCNRL
;
A
#
# COMPACT_ATOMS: atom_id res chain seq x y z
N MET A 1 28.58 -19.76 -5.44
CA MET A 1 27.53 -20.82 -5.38
C MET A 1 26.30 -20.33 -4.62
N LEU A 2 26.45 -19.87 -3.38
CA LEU A 2 25.34 -19.35 -2.56
C LEU A 2 24.48 -18.27 -3.26
N LEU A 3 25.08 -17.22 -3.83
CA LEU A 3 24.34 -16.16 -4.53
C LEU A 3 23.51 -16.68 -5.71
N LEU A 4 24.00 -17.70 -6.41
CA LEU A 4 23.29 -18.32 -7.53
C LEU A 4 22.10 -19.15 -7.03
N LEU A 5 22.24 -19.82 -5.88
CA LEU A 5 21.12 -20.51 -5.23
C LEU A 5 20.07 -19.52 -4.72
N ILE A 6 20.49 -18.39 -4.15
CA ILE A 6 19.59 -17.30 -3.74
C ILE A 6 18.84 -16.75 -4.96
N GLY A 7 19.56 -16.36 -6.02
CA GLY A 7 18.96 -15.82 -7.23
C GLY A 7 18.02 -16.80 -7.94
N GLY A 8 18.43 -18.07 -8.02
CA GLY A 8 17.60 -19.16 -8.55
C GLY A 8 16.36 -19.40 -7.69
N GLY A 9 16.50 -19.42 -6.37
CA GLY A 9 15.39 -19.58 -5.43
C GLY A 9 14.36 -18.45 -5.52
N MET A 10 14.81 -17.19 -5.59
CA MET A 10 13.91 -16.04 -5.79
C MET A 10 13.18 -16.10 -7.14
N THR A 11 13.89 -16.50 -8.20
CA THR A 11 13.29 -16.67 -9.54
C THR A 11 12.23 -17.79 -9.52
N LEU A 12 12.53 -18.92 -8.89
CA LEU A 12 11.58 -20.02 -8.74
C LEU A 12 10.36 -19.61 -7.90
N ALA A 13 10.56 -18.87 -6.82
CA ALA A 13 9.47 -18.33 -6.00
C ALA A 13 8.57 -17.37 -6.79
N ALA A 14 9.16 -16.46 -7.57
CA ALA A 14 8.41 -15.56 -8.45
C ALA A 14 7.56 -16.33 -9.47
N LEU A 15 8.14 -17.35 -10.12
CA LEU A 15 7.44 -18.18 -11.08
C LEU A 15 6.35 -19.04 -10.44
N TRP A 16 6.62 -19.57 -9.26
CA TRP A 16 5.64 -20.38 -8.53
C TRP A 16 4.40 -19.55 -8.15
N LEU A 17 4.60 -18.30 -7.72
CA LEU A 17 3.49 -17.36 -7.50
C LEU A 17 2.80 -17.00 -8.83
N ALA A 18 3.57 -16.65 -9.85
CA ALA A 18 3.04 -16.22 -11.15
C ALA A 18 2.17 -17.28 -11.84
N VAL A 19 2.58 -18.56 -11.81
CA VAL A 19 1.80 -19.68 -12.39
C VAL A 19 0.49 -19.91 -11.65
N ARG A 20 0.40 -19.51 -10.37
CA ARG A 20 -0.81 -19.61 -9.53
C ARG A 20 -1.62 -18.32 -9.50
N HIS A 21 -1.27 -17.33 -10.32
CA HIS A 21 -1.98 -16.07 -10.35
C HIS A 21 -3.44 -16.27 -10.83
N PRO A 22 -4.46 -15.85 -10.05
CA PRO A 22 -5.87 -16.21 -10.32
C PRO A 22 -6.43 -15.68 -11.64
N VAL A 23 -5.92 -14.54 -12.13
CA VAL A 23 -6.47 -13.88 -13.33
C VAL A 23 -5.69 -14.24 -14.61
N ALA A 24 -4.38 -13.95 -14.66
CA ALA A 24 -3.58 -14.13 -15.88
C ALA A 24 -2.22 -14.83 -15.62
N PRO A 25 -2.21 -16.13 -15.29
CA PRO A 25 -0.99 -16.84 -14.87
C PRO A 25 0.11 -16.88 -15.93
N SER A 26 -0.26 -17.04 -17.21
CA SER A 26 0.70 -17.04 -18.32
C SER A 26 1.34 -15.66 -18.54
N LEU A 27 0.54 -14.59 -18.51
CA LEU A 27 1.01 -13.21 -18.67
C LEU A 27 1.94 -12.81 -17.53
N VAL A 28 1.55 -13.08 -16.28
CA VAL A 28 2.34 -12.75 -15.10
C VAL A 28 3.64 -13.56 -15.08
N SER A 29 3.63 -14.82 -15.49
CA SER A 29 4.84 -15.64 -15.61
C SER A 29 5.79 -15.09 -16.67
N GLY A 30 5.26 -14.71 -17.84
CA GLY A 30 6.04 -14.05 -18.89
C GLY A 30 6.65 -12.74 -18.43
N ALA A 31 5.88 -11.89 -17.77
CA ALA A 31 6.35 -10.63 -17.18
C ALA A 31 7.44 -10.87 -16.12
N ALA A 32 7.25 -11.84 -15.22
CA ALA A 32 8.22 -12.19 -14.19
C ALA A 32 9.57 -12.63 -14.77
N LEU A 33 9.56 -13.45 -15.83
CA LEU A 33 10.76 -13.88 -16.55
C LEU A 33 11.43 -12.70 -17.27
N LEU A 34 10.67 -11.89 -18.00
CA LEU A 34 11.18 -10.74 -18.73
C LEU A 34 11.81 -9.71 -17.79
N THR A 35 11.17 -9.41 -16.66
CA THR A 35 11.71 -8.51 -15.63
C THR A 35 12.97 -9.09 -15.01
N GLY A 36 12.97 -10.38 -14.65
CA GLY A 36 14.15 -11.05 -14.12
C GLY A 36 15.32 -11.03 -15.10
N ALA A 37 15.09 -11.34 -16.37
CA ALA A 37 16.10 -11.29 -17.43
C ALA A 37 16.60 -9.86 -17.68
N TRP A 38 15.71 -8.87 -17.68
CA TRP A 38 16.07 -7.45 -17.83
C TRP A 38 16.96 -6.96 -16.69
N VAL A 39 16.60 -7.26 -15.44
CA VAL A 39 17.41 -6.88 -14.28
C VAL A 39 18.71 -7.67 -14.25
N ALA A 40 18.71 -8.94 -14.65
CA ALA A 40 19.94 -9.69 -14.86
C ALA A 40 20.82 -9.05 -15.94
N ALA A 41 20.27 -8.46 -17.00
CA ALA A 41 21.06 -7.73 -17.99
C ALA A 41 21.55 -6.37 -17.48
N ARG A 42 20.75 -5.66 -16.68
CA ARG A 42 21.03 -4.32 -16.17
C ARG A 42 20.59 -4.17 -14.71
N PRO A 43 21.38 -4.63 -13.73
CA PRO A 43 20.94 -4.74 -12.33
C PRO A 43 20.55 -3.39 -11.73
N GLN A 44 21.21 -2.30 -12.12
CA GLN A 44 20.91 -0.97 -11.60
C GLN A 44 19.47 -0.51 -11.90
N THR A 45 18.84 -1.05 -12.95
CA THR A 45 17.47 -0.67 -13.33
C THR A 45 16.42 -1.05 -12.29
N LEU A 46 16.70 -2.01 -11.39
CA LEU A 46 15.80 -2.34 -10.29
C LEU A 46 15.47 -1.11 -9.42
N TRP A 47 16.46 -0.23 -9.22
CA TRP A 47 16.32 0.99 -8.42
C TRP A 47 15.43 2.05 -9.08
N PHE A 48 15.17 1.92 -10.38
CA PHE A 48 14.14 2.70 -11.07
C PHE A 48 12.80 1.96 -11.10
N LEU A 49 12.83 0.66 -11.44
CA LEU A 49 11.62 -0.16 -11.65
C LEU A 49 10.79 -0.28 -10.38
N LEU A 50 11.39 -0.54 -9.21
CA LEU A 50 10.65 -0.73 -7.97
C LEU A 50 9.89 0.54 -7.56
N PRO A 51 10.53 1.72 -7.40
CA PRO A 51 9.80 2.94 -7.03
C PRO A 51 8.76 3.39 -8.08
N ALA A 52 8.96 3.03 -9.35
CA ALA A 52 8.00 3.32 -10.42
C ALA A 52 6.76 2.43 -10.37
N ALA A 53 6.94 1.11 -10.21
CA ALA A 53 5.87 0.13 -10.38
C ALA A 53 5.15 -0.23 -9.07
N LEU A 54 5.84 -0.28 -7.92
CA LEU A 54 5.24 -0.62 -6.62
C LEU A 54 3.89 0.09 -6.31
N PRO A 55 3.71 1.41 -6.54
CA PRO A 55 2.45 2.09 -6.22
C PRO A 55 1.24 1.59 -7.04
N VAL A 56 1.45 0.92 -8.18
CA VAL A 56 0.38 0.41 -9.05
C VAL A 56 0.41 -1.12 -9.20
N MET A 57 1.27 -1.82 -8.47
CA MET A 57 1.39 -3.28 -8.55
C MET A 57 0.66 -3.95 -7.39
N SER A 58 -0.67 -3.89 -7.43
CA SER A 58 -1.55 -4.73 -6.62
C SER A 58 -2.88 -4.85 -7.34
N PHE A 59 -3.36 -6.07 -7.48
CA PHE A 59 -4.63 -6.41 -8.12
C PHE A 59 -5.56 -7.17 -7.16
N MET A 60 -5.38 -6.95 -5.85
CA MET A 60 -6.13 -7.59 -4.77
C MET A 60 -7.66 -7.71 -5.03
N PRO A 61 -8.38 -6.70 -5.57
CA PRO A 61 -9.82 -6.84 -5.85
C PRO A 61 -10.18 -7.86 -6.94
N TRP A 62 -9.24 -8.15 -7.85
CA TRP A 62 -9.44 -9.13 -8.91
C TRP A 62 -8.86 -10.49 -8.54
N THR A 63 -7.76 -10.53 -7.79
CA THR A 63 -7.07 -11.80 -7.45
C THR A 63 -7.53 -12.39 -6.11
N GLY A 64 -7.99 -11.57 -5.16
CA GLY A 64 -8.23 -11.99 -3.77
C GLY A 64 -6.94 -12.25 -2.99
N TRP A 65 -5.79 -11.84 -3.54
CA TRP A 65 -4.48 -12.00 -2.94
C TRP A 65 -4.25 -10.99 -1.81
N TRP A 66 -4.03 -11.50 -0.58
CA TRP A 66 -3.85 -10.67 0.62
C TRP A 66 -2.44 -10.79 1.23
N LEU A 67 -1.97 -12.02 1.49
CA LEU A 67 -0.66 -12.25 2.13
C LEU A 67 0.49 -11.87 1.18
N VAL A 68 0.42 -12.42 -0.04
CA VAL A 68 1.29 -12.10 -1.17
C VAL A 68 0.49 -11.32 -2.20
N ASP A 69 1.16 -10.47 -2.97
CA ASP A 69 0.54 -9.73 -4.07
C ASP A 69 1.48 -9.66 -5.29
N GLU A 70 1.07 -8.97 -6.35
CA GLU A 70 1.84 -8.83 -7.58
C GLU A 70 3.10 -7.96 -7.40
N SER A 71 3.15 -7.14 -6.34
CA SER A 71 4.38 -6.44 -5.96
C SER A 71 5.45 -7.40 -5.46
N ASP A 72 5.08 -8.48 -4.76
CA ASP A 72 6.04 -9.50 -4.32
C ASP A 72 6.63 -10.26 -5.52
N VAL A 73 5.81 -10.58 -6.53
CA VAL A 73 6.28 -11.18 -7.79
C VAL A 73 7.30 -10.26 -8.47
N LEU A 74 6.99 -8.96 -8.56
CA LEU A 74 7.90 -7.96 -9.12
C LEU A 74 9.23 -7.89 -8.34
N VAL A 75 9.17 -7.81 -7.00
CA VAL A 75 10.36 -7.73 -6.14
C VAL A 75 11.21 -8.98 -6.28
N LEU A 76 10.60 -10.17 -6.22
CA LEU A 76 11.29 -11.45 -6.38
C LEU A 76 11.94 -11.58 -7.76
N SER A 77 11.27 -11.17 -8.83
CA SER A 77 11.85 -11.13 -10.18
C SER A 77 13.06 -10.19 -10.25
N CYS A 78 12.96 -8.98 -9.68
CA CYS A 78 14.08 -8.04 -9.62
C CYS A 78 15.26 -8.60 -8.81
N LEU A 79 15.00 -9.14 -7.62
CA LEU A 79 16.03 -9.72 -6.76
C LEU A 79 16.68 -10.95 -7.41
N GLY A 80 15.89 -11.85 -7.98
CA GLY A 80 16.35 -13.04 -8.69
C GLY A 80 17.32 -12.69 -9.81
N GLY A 81 16.92 -11.77 -10.69
CA GLY A 81 17.78 -11.27 -11.77
C GLY A 81 19.06 -10.60 -11.27
N ALA A 82 18.96 -9.75 -10.25
CA ALA A 82 20.10 -9.04 -9.68
C ALA A 82 21.10 -9.99 -9.00
N PHE A 83 20.65 -10.97 -8.23
CA PHE A 83 21.51 -11.96 -7.59
C PHE A 83 22.16 -12.92 -8.59
N VAL A 84 21.46 -13.30 -9.67
CA VAL A 84 22.05 -14.08 -10.77
C VAL A 84 23.17 -13.30 -11.44
N ARG A 85 22.94 -12.02 -11.78
CA ARG A 85 24.00 -11.14 -12.31
C ARG A 85 25.17 -11.04 -11.34
N TRP A 86 24.90 -10.77 -10.06
CA TRP A 86 25.96 -10.65 -9.06
C TRP A 86 26.78 -11.93 -8.92
N ALA A 87 26.14 -13.10 -8.94
CA ALA A 87 26.83 -14.38 -8.92
C ALA A 87 27.71 -14.59 -10.16
N HIS A 88 27.26 -14.13 -11.33
CA HIS A 88 28.05 -14.15 -12.57
C HIS A 88 29.27 -13.23 -12.47
N ASP A 89 29.09 -11.98 -12.03
CA ASP A 89 30.17 -11.00 -11.96
C ASP A 89 31.26 -11.42 -10.96
N MET A 90 30.88 -12.00 -9.81
CA MET A 90 31.84 -12.59 -8.87
C MET A 90 32.61 -13.78 -9.45
N ARG A 91 32.02 -14.57 -10.37
CA ARG A 91 32.73 -15.65 -11.07
C ARG A 91 33.75 -15.12 -12.07
N GLN A 92 33.48 -13.95 -12.66
CA GLN A 92 34.41 -13.25 -13.57
C GLN A 92 35.55 -12.53 -12.82
N GLY A 93 35.64 -12.70 -11.49
CA GLY A 93 36.68 -12.08 -10.68
C GLY A 93 36.41 -10.61 -10.32
N GLU A 94 35.22 -10.09 -10.61
CA GLU A 94 34.87 -8.74 -10.18
C GLU A 94 34.70 -8.70 -8.66
N THR A 95 35.47 -7.82 -8.00
CA THR A 95 35.38 -7.67 -6.56
C THR A 95 34.20 -6.79 -6.18
N PRO A 96 33.27 -7.26 -5.32
CA PRO A 96 32.17 -6.44 -4.87
C PRO A 96 32.68 -5.25 -4.05
N ARG A 97 32.09 -4.07 -4.28
CA ARG A 97 32.37 -2.89 -3.48
C ARG A 97 31.86 -3.13 -2.05
N ARG A 98 32.76 -3.02 -1.08
CA ARG A 98 32.49 -3.24 0.35
C ARG A 98 31.70 -2.09 1.01
N LEU A 99 30.53 -1.70 0.48
CA LEU A 99 29.68 -0.70 1.16
C LEU A 99 29.06 -1.27 2.44
N MET A 100 28.83 -2.59 2.48
CA MET A 100 28.27 -3.32 3.62
C MET A 100 29.29 -4.12 4.43
N ALA A 101 30.60 -3.99 4.19
CA ALA A 101 31.56 -4.83 4.91
C ALA A 101 31.78 -4.35 6.35
N HIS A 102 31.96 -3.03 6.56
CA HIS A 102 32.20 -2.44 7.88
C HIS A 102 31.69 -0.98 7.90
N GLY A 103 31.01 -0.55 8.97
CA GLY A 103 30.58 0.85 9.15
C GLY A 103 29.11 1.02 9.54
N PRO A 104 28.59 2.27 9.58
CA PRO A 104 27.24 2.57 10.05
C PRO A 104 26.14 1.93 9.20
N VAL A 105 26.37 1.76 7.89
CA VAL A 105 25.44 1.09 6.97
C VAL A 105 25.23 -0.38 7.34
N PHE A 106 26.33 -1.10 7.63
CA PHE A 106 26.26 -2.49 8.09
C PHE A 106 25.61 -2.59 9.48
N ALA A 107 25.92 -1.67 10.40
CA ALA A 107 25.30 -1.64 11.72
C ALA A 107 23.78 -1.45 11.63
N ILE A 108 23.32 -0.51 10.81
CA ILE A 108 21.88 -0.30 10.54
C ILE A 108 21.27 -1.56 9.92
N TRP A 109 21.93 -2.17 8.94
CA TRP A 109 21.45 -3.41 8.33
C TRP A 109 21.31 -4.54 9.35
N ALA A 110 22.32 -4.74 10.19
CA ALA A 110 22.32 -5.77 11.23
C ALA A 110 21.23 -5.51 12.28
N LEU A 111 21.06 -4.26 12.72
CA LEU A 111 20.00 -3.87 13.65
C LEU A 111 18.61 -4.11 13.07
N LEU A 112 18.40 -3.81 11.79
CA LEU A 112 17.15 -4.10 11.09
C LEU A 112 16.91 -5.61 10.93
N ALA A 113 17.96 -6.38 10.65
CA ALA A 113 17.87 -7.83 10.58
C ALA A 113 17.48 -8.44 11.94
N VAL A 114 18.08 -7.95 13.03
CA VAL A 114 17.70 -8.33 14.40
C VAL A 114 16.26 -7.92 14.70
N SER A 115 15.86 -6.69 14.35
CA SER A 115 14.49 -6.21 14.55
C SER A 115 13.46 -7.05 13.78
N LEU A 116 13.77 -7.45 12.54
CA LEU A 116 12.93 -8.37 11.77
C LEU A 116 12.83 -9.74 12.45
N VAL A 117 13.96 -10.36 12.79
CA VAL A 117 13.97 -11.70 13.40
C VAL A 117 13.23 -11.71 14.73
N VAL A 118 13.53 -10.74 15.61
CA VAL A 118 12.87 -10.62 16.91
C VAL A 118 11.39 -10.31 16.74
N GLY A 119 11.03 -9.38 15.87
CA GLY A 119 9.63 -8.99 15.65
C GLY A 119 8.78 -10.11 15.05
N VAL A 120 9.33 -10.89 14.11
CA VAL A 120 8.65 -12.07 13.54
C VAL A 120 8.55 -13.17 14.59
N TRP A 121 9.62 -13.47 15.31
CA TRP A 121 9.61 -14.48 16.35
C TRP A 121 8.59 -14.15 17.44
N ARG A 122 8.57 -12.90 17.93
CA ARG A 122 7.57 -12.40 18.88
C ARG A 122 6.16 -12.50 18.33
N GLY A 123 5.94 -12.06 17.08
CA GLY A 123 4.61 -12.12 16.47
C GLY A 123 4.07 -13.54 16.32
N LEU A 124 4.92 -14.50 15.92
CA LEU A 124 4.51 -15.90 15.78
C LEU A 124 4.32 -16.59 17.15
N HIS A 125 5.16 -16.25 18.13
CA HIS A 125 5.00 -16.73 19.51
C HIS A 125 3.71 -16.20 20.14
N ASP A 126 3.45 -14.90 19.99
CA ASP A 126 2.22 -14.26 20.47
C ASP A 126 0.96 -14.87 19.84
N ALA A 127 1.00 -15.11 18.53
CA ALA A 127 -0.11 -15.77 17.82
C ALA A 127 -0.29 -17.26 18.19
N GLY A 128 0.54 -17.81 19.08
CA GLY A 128 0.44 -19.21 19.54
C GLY A 128 0.73 -20.24 18.45
N VAL A 129 1.56 -19.91 17.46
CA VAL A 129 1.88 -20.83 16.36
C VAL A 129 2.62 -22.05 16.88
N ASP A 130 1.98 -23.22 16.76
CA ASP A 130 2.65 -24.49 16.97
C ASP A 130 3.54 -24.83 15.76
N TRP A 131 4.86 -24.73 15.95
CA TRP A 131 5.85 -25.04 14.93
C TRP A 131 5.80 -26.50 14.45
N SER A 132 5.19 -27.41 15.22
CA SER A 132 5.00 -28.81 14.83
C SER A 132 3.86 -29.00 13.83
N ALA A 133 2.94 -28.04 13.75
CA ALA A 133 1.82 -27.99 12.81
C ALA A 133 1.97 -26.79 11.87
N LEU A 134 3.02 -26.78 11.04
CA LEU A 134 3.21 -25.77 9.99
C LEU A 134 1.91 -25.63 9.16
N PRO A 135 1.20 -24.48 9.24
CA PRO A 135 -0.09 -24.38 8.61
C PRO A 135 0.06 -24.42 7.09
N ARG A 136 -0.94 -25.02 6.43
CA ARG A 136 -0.88 -25.25 4.99
C ARG A 136 -0.95 -23.92 4.25
N TRP A 137 -0.23 -23.78 3.14
CA TRP A 137 -0.24 -22.57 2.29
C TRP A 137 -1.66 -22.00 2.03
N HIS A 138 -2.64 -22.87 1.85
CA HIS A 138 -4.03 -22.46 1.61
C HIS A 138 -4.67 -21.72 2.80
N GLU A 139 -4.33 -22.08 4.03
CA GLU A 139 -4.79 -21.37 5.23
C GLU A 139 -4.06 -20.02 5.36
N ALA A 140 -2.77 -19.99 5.03
CA ALA A 140 -1.95 -18.79 5.07
C ALA A 140 -2.39 -17.72 4.06
N ALA A 141 -2.73 -18.14 2.84
CA ALA A 141 -3.04 -17.24 1.73
C ALA A 141 -4.29 -16.38 1.96
N TYR A 142 -5.24 -16.87 2.75
CA TYR A 142 -6.55 -16.26 2.98
C TYR A 142 -6.81 -15.93 4.47
N ALA A 143 -5.77 -15.87 5.28
CA ALA A 143 -5.88 -15.59 6.70
C ALA A 143 -6.28 -14.12 6.98
N GLY A 144 -6.89 -13.87 8.14
CA GLY A 144 -7.28 -12.54 8.60
C GLY A 144 -6.11 -11.72 9.17
N TYR A 145 -6.38 -10.44 9.47
CA TYR A 145 -5.43 -9.51 10.07
C TYR A 145 -5.07 -9.84 11.54
N ASP A 146 -5.92 -10.61 12.22
CA ASP A 146 -5.73 -11.16 13.56
C ASP A 146 -4.88 -12.43 13.59
N SER A 147 -4.67 -13.06 12.43
CA SER A 147 -3.92 -14.31 12.33
C SER A 147 -2.40 -14.13 12.48
N ALA A 148 -1.70 -15.23 12.74
CA ALA A 148 -0.24 -15.29 12.71
C ALA A 148 0.36 -14.88 11.35
N TRP A 149 -0.39 -15.00 10.26
CA TRP A 149 0.09 -14.70 8.91
C TRP A 149 0.17 -13.20 8.64
N ASN A 150 -0.52 -12.36 9.43
CA ASN A 150 -0.34 -10.91 9.36
C ASN A 150 1.10 -10.51 9.75
N THR A 151 1.76 -11.25 10.65
CA THR A 151 3.19 -11.07 10.98
C THR A 151 4.08 -11.22 9.75
N TRP A 152 3.82 -12.23 8.91
CA TRP A 152 4.53 -12.41 7.64
C TRP A 152 4.19 -11.32 6.62
N ARG A 153 2.90 -10.96 6.49
CA ARG A 153 2.43 -9.89 5.60
C ARG A 153 3.16 -8.58 5.88
N VAL A 154 3.24 -8.17 7.14
CA VAL A 154 3.93 -6.93 7.57
C VAL A 154 5.45 -7.08 7.45
N GLY A 155 6.00 -8.20 7.92
CA GLY A 155 7.45 -8.47 7.95
C GLY A 155 8.12 -8.53 6.58
N LYS A 156 7.38 -8.89 5.51
CA LYS A 156 7.95 -9.03 4.16
C LYS A 156 8.60 -7.74 3.64
N SER A 157 8.08 -6.57 4.00
CA SER A 157 8.65 -5.28 3.57
C SER A 157 10.08 -5.06 4.09
N LEU A 158 10.34 -5.42 5.35
CA LEU A 158 11.68 -5.39 5.95
C LEU A 158 12.58 -6.46 5.33
N LEU A 159 12.06 -7.67 5.08
CA LEU A 159 12.81 -8.74 4.41
C LEU A 159 13.28 -8.29 3.02
N TRP A 160 12.37 -7.75 2.21
CA TRP A 160 12.69 -7.20 0.88
C TRP A 160 13.72 -6.07 0.98
N ALA A 161 13.57 -5.15 1.94
CA ALA A 161 14.52 -4.08 2.14
C ALA A 161 15.93 -4.58 2.54
N LEU A 162 16.02 -5.60 3.41
CA LEU A 162 17.31 -6.19 3.81
C LEU A 162 18.01 -6.87 2.63
N LEU A 163 17.25 -7.56 1.76
CA LEU A 163 17.80 -8.16 0.55
C LEU A 163 18.25 -7.09 -0.46
N LEU A 164 17.44 -6.04 -0.67
CA LEU A 164 17.80 -4.91 -1.53
C LEU A 164 19.04 -4.17 -1.04
N ALA A 165 19.22 -4.04 0.28
CA ALA A 165 20.40 -3.41 0.86
C ALA A 165 21.70 -4.07 0.41
N THR A 166 21.70 -5.41 0.30
CA THR A 166 22.87 -6.18 -0.19
C THR A 166 23.27 -5.79 -1.62
N LEU A 167 22.34 -5.28 -2.41
CA LEU A 167 22.52 -4.86 -3.80
C LEU A 167 22.90 -3.38 -3.95
N LEU A 168 23.13 -2.64 -2.86
CA LEU A 168 23.55 -1.23 -2.91
C LEU A 168 24.96 -1.01 -3.50
N ALA A 169 25.77 -2.07 -3.58
CA ALA A 169 27.16 -1.98 -4.04
C ALA A 169 27.56 -3.15 -4.96
N PRO A 170 26.99 -3.21 -6.18
CA PRO A 170 27.38 -4.23 -7.13
C PRO A 170 28.88 -4.14 -7.49
N PRO A 171 29.51 -5.25 -7.90
CA PRO A 171 30.86 -5.25 -8.46
C PRO A 171 30.94 -4.34 -9.69
N GLY A 172 32.14 -3.80 -9.96
CA GLY A 172 32.42 -3.04 -11.17
C GLY A 172 32.66 -1.54 -10.99
N ASP A 173 33.29 -0.96 -12.01
CA ASP A 173 33.75 0.42 -12.04
C ASP A 173 32.82 1.29 -12.89
N SER A 174 32.21 2.29 -12.27
CA SER A 174 31.79 3.49 -12.97
C SER A 174 31.51 4.58 -11.95
N ASP A 175 32.38 5.58 -11.96
CA ASP A 175 32.13 6.91 -11.44
C ASP A 175 30.82 7.46 -12.02
N ARG A 176 29.75 7.41 -11.22
CA ARG A 176 28.69 8.43 -11.08
C ARG A 176 27.68 7.92 -10.05
N PRO A 177 27.14 8.78 -9.16
CA PRO A 177 26.05 8.42 -8.24
C PRO A 177 24.74 8.26 -9.04
N VAL A 178 24.59 7.12 -9.72
CA VAL A 178 23.45 6.80 -10.58
C VAL A 178 22.25 6.32 -9.76
N LEU A 179 22.48 5.59 -8.66
CA LEU A 179 21.41 4.95 -7.89
C LEU A 179 20.38 5.92 -7.29
N PRO A 180 20.75 6.97 -6.51
CA PRO A 180 19.74 7.88 -5.96
C PRO A 180 18.93 8.59 -7.03
N ARG A 181 19.56 8.88 -8.18
CA ARG A 181 18.90 9.46 -9.36
C ARG A 181 17.94 8.49 -10.04
N LEU A 182 18.26 7.20 -10.11
CA LEU A 182 17.36 6.18 -10.64
C LEU A 182 16.11 6.04 -9.76
N VAL A 183 16.30 6.00 -8.44
CA VAL A 183 15.17 5.99 -7.49
C VAL A 183 14.34 7.27 -7.62
N ALA A 184 14.98 8.45 -7.71
CA ALA A 184 14.26 9.72 -7.91
C ALA A 184 13.43 9.74 -9.19
N ARG A 185 13.98 9.20 -10.30
CA ARG A 185 13.25 9.03 -11.56
C ARG A 185 12.12 8.01 -11.41
N GLY A 186 12.35 6.92 -10.68
CA GLY A 186 11.35 5.91 -10.39
C GLY A 186 10.17 6.50 -9.62
N MET A 187 10.43 7.26 -8.55
CA MET A 187 9.42 7.98 -7.78
C MET A 187 8.64 8.97 -8.64
N LEU A 188 9.32 9.73 -9.51
CA LEU A 188 8.66 10.65 -10.45
C LEU A 188 7.75 9.91 -11.44
N THR A 189 8.22 8.79 -12.00
CA THR A 189 7.41 7.95 -12.90
C THR A 189 6.22 7.32 -12.17
N GLY A 190 6.44 6.78 -10.97
CA GLY A 190 5.37 6.23 -10.14
C GLY A 190 4.31 7.27 -9.78
N LEU A 191 4.72 8.50 -9.48
CA LEU A 191 3.79 9.60 -9.25
C LEU A 191 2.96 9.88 -10.49
N GLY A 192 3.58 9.86 -11.68
CA GLY A 192 2.87 9.95 -12.95
C GLY A 192 1.80 8.86 -13.11
N LEU A 193 2.14 7.60 -12.81
CA LEU A 193 1.19 6.48 -12.90
C LEU A 193 0.05 6.63 -11.89
N VAL A 194 0.33 7.02 -10.65
CA VAL A 194 -0.70 7.27 -9.63
C VAL A 194 -1.60 8.42 -10.03
N CYS A 195 -1.04 9.54 -10.53
CA CYS A 195 -1.80 10.67 -11.04
C CYS A 195 -2.74 10.27 -12.19
N LEU A 196 -2.29 9.40 -13.10
CA LEU A 196 -3.14 8.86 -14.17
C LEU A 196 -4.30 8.02 -13.60
N MET A 197 -4.03 7.16 -12.62
CA MET A 197 -5.07 6.35 -11.97
C MET A 197 -6.07 7.20 -11.19
N VAL A 198 -5.61 8.24 -10.50
CA VAL A 198 -6.46 9.22 -9.81
C VAL A 198 -7.40 9.94 -10.78
N LEU A 199 -6.86 10.42 -11.91
CA LEU A 199 -7.66 11.07 -12.94
C LEU A 199 -8.69 10.12 -13.55
N TRP A 200 -8.29 8.89 -13.84
CA TRP A 200 -9.19 7.85 -14.34
C TRP A 200 -10.31 7.56 -13.34
N GLU A 201 -9.98 7.24 -12.09
CA GLU A 201 -10.94 6.90 -11.05
C GLU A 201 -11.96 8.03 -10.86
N ARG A 202 -11.49 9.25 -10.67
CA ARG A 202 -12.39 10.39 -10.44
C ARG A 202 -13.24 10.71 -11.66
N THR A 203 -12.70 10.60 -12.87
CA THR A 203 -13.48 10.85 -14.09
C THR A 203 -14.58 9.81 -14.27
N VAL A 204 -14.29 8.54 -13.98
CA VAL A 204 -15.22 7.42 -14.16
C VAL A 204 -16.30 7.41 -13.09
N TYR A 205 -15.94 7.59 -11.81
CA TYR A 205 -16.88 7.35 -10.70
C TYR A 205 -17.62 8.61 -10.21
N THR A 206 -16.99 9.80 -10.19
CA THR A 206 -17.61 11.01 -9.61
C THR A 206 -17.69 12.22 -10.53
N GLY A 207 -16.86 12.24 -11.58
CA GLY A 207 -16.50 13.44 -12.34
C GLY A 207 -15.24 14.11 -11.78
N ALA A 208 -14.32 14.51 -12.65
CA ALA A 208 -13.02 15.06 -12.25
C ALA A 208 -13.14 16.29 -11.32
N PHE A 209 -14.01 17.24 -11.68
CA PHE A 209 -14.16 18.50 -10.94
C PHE A 209 -15.33 18.50 -9.95
N ASN A 210 -15.88 17.32 -9.62
CA ASN A 210 -16.95 17.20 -8.64
C ASN A 210 -16.38 17.06 -7.21
N PHE A 211 -16.46 18.13 -6.43
CA PHE A 211 -15.98 18.19 -5.04
C PHE A 211 -17.12 18.25 -4.00
N THR A 212 -18.37 18.12 -4.43
CA THR A 212 -19.52 18.16 -3.50
C THR A 212 -19.80 16.80 -2.87
N GLN A 213 -19.43 15.71 -3.55
CA GLN A 213 -19.61 14.35 -3.05
C GLN A 213 -18.47 13.92 -2.12
N ALA A 214 -18.83 13.21 -1.05
CA ALA A 214 -17.91 12.62 -0.09
C ALA A 214 -17.21 11.37 -0.67
N TYR A 215 -16.35 11.57 -1.68
CA TYR A 215 -15.63 10.49 -2.37
C TYR A 215 -14.12 10.63 -2.20
N ARG A 216 -13.54 9.87 -1.27
CA ARG A 216 -12.09 9.79 -1.09
C ARG A 216 -11.47 8.88 -2.14
N THR A 217 -10.55 9.43 -2.93
CA THR A 217 -9.82 8.71 -3.98
C THR A 217 -8.81 7.74 -3.38
N SER A 218 -8.74 6.53 -3.94
CA SER A 218 -7.78 5.49 -3.50
C SER A 218 -6.74 5.10 -4.55
N ALA A 219 -6.95 5.47 -5.82
CA ALA A 219 -6.23 4.91 -6.96
C ALA A 219 -6.19 3.38 -6.86
N TRP A 220 -5.00 2.77 -7.02
CA TRP A 220 -4.79 1.32 -6.87
C TRP A 220 -4.10 0.97 -5.54
N PHE A 221 -4.35 1.75 -4.49
CA PHE A 221 -3.96 1.43 -3.12
C PHE A 221 -5.09 0.65 -2.43
N TRP A 222 -5.24 -0.62 -2.82
CA TRP A 222 -6.31 -1.51 -2.35
C TRP A 222 -6.22 -1.88 -0.87
N GLU A 223 -5.07 -1.67 -0.23
CA GLU A 223 -4.92 -1.77 1.22
C GLU A 223 -5.89 -0.84 1.96
N MET A 224 -6.42 0.17 1.26
CA MET A 224 -7.47 1.03 1.77
C MET A 224 -8.84 0.35 1.96
N HIS A 225 -9.01 -0.93 1.58
CA HIS A 225 -10.26 -1.68 1.79
C HIS A 225 -10.67 -1.82 3.28
N VAL A 226 -9.74 -1.59 4.21
CA VAL A 226 -9.99 -1.51 5.67
C VAL A 226 -9.74 -0.10 6.24
N GLY A 227 -9.57 0.91 5.37
CA GLY A 227 -9.27 2.30 5.75
C GLY A 227 -7.78 2.65 5.65
N GLY A 228 -7.28 3.52 6.54
CA GLY A 228 -5.87 3.93 6.54
C GLY A 228 -5.48 4.99 5.49
N GLY A 229 -4.17 5.12 5.26
CA GLY A 229 -3.54 6.22 4.52
C GLY A 229 -2.44 5.80 3.54
N ALA A 230 -2.61 4.67 2.84
CA ALA A 230 -1.60 4.15 1.92
C ALA A 230 -1.26 5.12 0.77
N ILE A 231 -2.27 5.62 0.05
CA ILE A 231 -2.08 6.65 -1.00
C ILE A 231 -1.53 7.95 -0.41
N ASP A 232 -2.00 8.32 0.78
CA ASP A 232 -1.61 9.54 1.50
C ASP A 232 -0.09 9.55 1.77
N ALA A 233 0.43 8.47 2.35
CA ALA A 233 1.85 8.29 2.61
C ALA A 233 2.69 8.27 1.32
N TYR A 234 2.22 7.61 0.27
CA TYR A 234 2.90 7.60 -1.01
C TYR A 234 2.99 9.00 -1.63
N LEU A 235 1.88 9.75 -1.69
CA LEU A 235 1.83 11.08 -2.28
C LEU A 235 2.79 12.04 -1.56
N VAL A 236 2.80 12.03 -0.23
CA VAL A 236 3.70 12.88 0.57
C VAL A 236 5.18 12.57 0.29
N MET A 237 5.53 11.29 0.12
CA MET A 237 6.89 10.90 -0.27
C MET A 237 7.21 11.27 -1.73
N ALA A 238 6.23 11.23 -2.63
CA ALA A 238 6.44 11.34 -4.08
C ALA A 238 6.42 12.79 -4.60
N VAL A 239 5.58 13.67 -4.06
CA VAL A 239 5.43 15.07 -4.49
C VAL A 239 6.75 15.85 -4.56
N PRO A 240 7.69 15.73 -3.59
CA PRO A 240 9.01 16.37 -3.66
C PRO A 240 9.80 16.04 -4.92
N PHE A 241 9.60 14.85 -5.50
CA PHE A 241 10.26 14.46 -6.74
C PHE A 241 9.71 15.17 -7.98
N ALA A 242 8.43 15.61 -7.98
CA ALA A 242 7.90 16.46 -9.04
C ALA A 242 8.56 17.84 -9.04
N VAL A 243 8.72 18.45 -7.85
CA VAL A 243 9.44 19.71 -7.67
C VAL A 243 10.89 19.57 -8.12
N TRP A 244 11.54 18.46 -7.75
CA TRP A 244 12.88 18.14 -8.24
C TRP A 244 12.93 17.98 -9.76
N GLY A 245 11.94 17.32 -10.38
CA GLY A 245 11.82 17.20 -11.83
C GLY A 245 11.77 18.55 -12.53
N MET A 246 11.00 19.50 -11.99
CA MET A 246 10.99 20.90 -12.46
C MET A 246 12.36 21.57 -12.26
N TRP A 247 12.97 21.41 -11.08
CA TRP A 247 14.26 22.02 -10.73
C TRP A 247 15.44 21.51 -11.57
N ALA A 248 15.41 20.22 -11.91
CA ALA A 248 16.42 19.52 -12.69
C ALA A 248 16.18 19.61 -14.21
N SER A 249 15.07 20.19 -14.65
CA SER A 249 14.74 20.30 -16.07
C SER A 249 15.64 21.33 -16.77
N SER A 250 16.28 20.90 -17.86
CA SER A 250 17.11 21.76 -18.70
C SER A 250 16.37 22.37 -19.91
N THR A 251 15.15 21.91 -20.19
CA THR A 251 14.37 22.30 -21.36
C THR A 251 12.93 22.65 -20.98
N ALA A 252 12.30 23.55 -21.73
CA ALA A 252 10.92 23.98 -21.49
C ALA A 252 9.90 22.83 -21.50
N PRO A 253 9.93 21.88 -22.46
CA PRO A 253 8.95 20.78 -22.47
C PRO A 253 9.05 19.89 -21.23
N ARG A 254 10.26 19.60 -20.75
CA ARG A 254 10.46 18.79 -19.53
C ARG A 254 9.94 19.52 -18.30
N TRP A 255 10.22 20.82 -18.21
CA TRP A 255 9.73 21.64 -17.11
C TRP A 255 8.20 21.71 -17.11
N ILE A 256 7.57 21.93 -18.28
CA ILE A 256 6.11 21.96 -18.43
C ILE A 256 5.51 20.61 -18.04
N GLY A 257 6.08 19.50 -18.50
CA GLY A 257 5.61 18.16 -18.13
C GLY A 257 5.67 17.90 -16.61
N CYS A 258 6.77 18.28 -15.96
CA CYS A 258 6.90 18.14 -14.50
C CYS A 258 5.97 19.10 -13.74
N ASN A 259 5.73 20.30 -14.28
CA ASN A 259 4.77 21.25 -13.71
C ASN A 259 3.33 20.76 -13.83
N LEU A 260 2.94 20.21 -14.98
CA LEU A 260 1.63 19.58 -15.14
C LEU A 260 1.46 18.41 -14.18
N LEU A 261 2.50 17.56 -14.03
CA LEU A 261 2.49 16.48 -13.06
C LEU A 261 2.32 17.00 -11.62
N MET A 262 2.99 18.10 -11.27
CA MET A 262 2.84 18.75 -9.96
C MET A 262 1.39 19.21 -9.72
N VAL A 263 0.75 19.83 -10.72
CA VAL A 263 -0.65 20.27 -10.63
C VAL A 263 -1.59 19.08 -10.42
N VAL A 264 -1.40 18.01 -11.19
CA VAL A 264 -2.22 16.79 -11.02
C VAL A 264 -1.93 16.10 -9.69
N ALA A 265 -0.69 16.10 -9.20
CA ALA A 265 -0.32 15.55 -7.90
C ALA A 265 -0.99 16.31 -6.75
N VAL A 266 -1.08 17.64 -6.83
CA VAL A 266 -1.83 18.44 -5.85
C VAL A 266 -3.33 18.19 -5.94
N TYR A 267 -3.88 18.03 -7.14
CA TYR A 267 -5.25 17.56 -7.29
C TYR A 267 -5.46 16.16 -6.65
N ALA A 268 -4.52 15.24 -6.81
CA ALA A 268 -4.55 13.94 -6.15
C ALA A 268 -4.54 14.08 -4.63
N VAL A 269 -3.66 14.91 -4.08
CA VAL A 269 -3.60 15.25 -2.65
C VAL A 269 -4.96 15.77 -2.17
N LEU A 270 -5.51 16.79 -2.83
CA LEU A 270 -6.80 17.40 -2.45
C LEU A 270 -7.97 16.43 -2.50
N THR A 271 -7.94 15.44 -3.39
CA THR A 271 -9.03 14.49 -3.57
C THR A 271 -8.94 13.27 -2.66
N THR A 272 -7.86 13.17 -1.86
CA THR A 272 -7.81 12.21 -0.73
C THR A 272 -8.63 12.68 0.48
N TYR A 273 -9.05 13.95 0.54
CA TYR A 273 -9.81 14.51 1.66
C TYR A 273 -9.15 14.28 3.04
N SER A 274 -7.81 14.27 3.06
CA SER A 274 -6.97 13.95 4.20
C SER A 274 -6.24 15.19 4.70
N ARG A 275 -6.69 15.75 5.84
CA ARG A 275 -6.13 16.97 6.44
C ARG A 275 -4.64 16.84 6.78
N GLY A 276 -4.24 15.66 7.27
CA GLY A 276 -2.84 15.37 7.57
C GLY A 276 -1.95 15.46 6.33
N VAL A 277 -2.45 15.01 5.17
CA VAL A 277 -1.72 15.11 3.90
C VAL A 277 -1.59 16.56 3.45
N TYR A 278 -2.65 17.35 3.50
CA TYR A 278 -2.60 18.77 3.10
C TYR A 278 -1.52 19.51 3.89
N LEU A 279 -1.50 19.31 5.22
CA LEU A 279 -0.51 19.91 6.09
C LEU A 279 0.90 19.40 5.78
N ALA A 280 1.10 18.08 5.65
CA ALA A 280 2.40 17.48 5.39
C ALA A 280 2.99 17.94 4.04
N VAL A 281 2.18 17.97 2.98
CA VAL A 281 2.61 18.46 1.65
C VAL A 281 2.95 19.95 1.71
N THR A 282 2.09 20.76 2.33
CA THR A 282 2.34 22.20 2.50
C THR A 282 3.65 22.46 3.23
N LEU A 283 3.87 21.83 4.39
CA LEU A 283 5.10 21.96 5.17
C LEU A 283 6.33 21.51 4.38
N THR A 284 6.20 20.44 3.60
CA THR A 284 7.29 19.92 2.76
C THR A 284 7.66 20.90 1.65
N LEU A 285 6.68 21.45 0.93
CA LEU A 285 6.91 22.42 -0.14
C LEU A 285 7.47 23.73 0.40
N LEU A 286 7.01 24.19 1.56
CA LEU A 286 7.57 25.35 2.26
C LEU A 286 9.04 25.10 2.64
N LEU A 287 9.35 23.95 3.24
CA LEU A 287 10.72 23.56 3.58
C LEU A 287 11.62 23.51 2.34
N MET A 288 11.13 22.94 1.23
CA MET A 288 11.85 22.90 -0.03
C MET A 288 12.11 24.31 -0.59
N GLY A 289 11.10 25.18 -0.60
CA GLY A 289 11.25 26.58 -1.03
C GLY A 289 12.24 27.36 -0.16
N LEU A 290 12.14 27.24 1.16
CA LEU A 290 13.03 27.88 2.13
C LEU A 290 14.48 27.41 1.95
N THR A 291 14.71 26.10 1.84
CA THR A 291 16.05 25.54 1.65
C THR A 291 16.65 25.88 0.29
N ALA A 292 15.84 25.91 -0.78
CA ALA A 292 16.29 26.37 -2.09
C ALA A 292 16.73 27.85 -2.06
N TRP A 293 15.98 28.70 -1.34
CA TRP A 293 16.31 30.12 -1.18
C TRP A 293 17.53 30.35 -0.30
N GLN A 294 17.56 29.77 0.91
CA GLN A 294 18.64 29.98 1.89
C GLN A 294 19.98 29.41 1.41
N LEU A 295 19.96 28.20 0.83
CA LEU A 295 21.17 27.51 0.38
C LEU A 295 21.55 27.86 -1.07
N ARG A 296 20.79 28.74 -1.73
CA ARG A 296 20.99 29.17 -3.12
C ARG A 296 21.25 27.99 -4.05
N LEU A 297 20.42 26.95 -3.93
CA LEU A 297 20.60 25.71 -4.68
C LEU A 297 20.66 26.03 -6.19
N PRO A 298 21.57 25.44 -6.97
CA PRO A 298 21.65 25.73 -8.39
C PRO A 298 20.56 24.97 -9.16
N PRO A 299 19.65 25.66 -9.88
CA PRO A 299 18.75 25.01 -10.84
C PRO A 299 19.51 24.59 -12.10
N ALA A 300 19.09 23.51 -12.76
CA ALA A 300 19.84 22.92 -13.89
C ALA A 300 19.99 23.85 -15.10
N ALA A 301 19.01 24.71 -15.36
CA ALA A 301 19.01 25.66 -16.48
C ALA A 301 19.26 27.12 -16.06
N GLY A 302 19.78 27.36 -14.86
CA GLY A 302 20.09 28.71 -14.35
C GLY A 302 18.94 29.42 -13.64
N ALA A 303 19.24 30.58 -13.04
CA ALA A 303 18.41 31.23 -12.02
C ALA A 303 16.97 31.57 -12.47
N ILE A 304 16.76 31.88 -13.75
CA ILE A 304 15.43 32.18 -14.31
C ILE A 304 14.51 30.96 -14.16
N TRP A 305 15.01 29.76 -14.47
CA TRP A 305 14.25 28.51 -14.31
C TRP A 305 14.00 28.17 -12.85
N GLY A 306 14.97 28.42 -11.97
CA GLY A 306 14.78 28.30 -10.53
C GLY A 306 13.64 29.18 -10.02
N ARG A 307 13.63 30.47 -10.41
CA ARG A 307 12.55 31.41 -10.06
C ARG A 307 11.20 30.97 -10.61
N ARG A 308 11.14 30.48 -11.86
CA ARG A 308 9.90 29.92 -12.43
C ARG A 308 9.39 28.73 -11.63
N THR A 309 10.28 27.81 -11.23
CA THR A 309 9.91 26.66 -10.39
C THR A 309 9.36 27.10 -9.04
N LEU A 310 10.02 28.04 -8.34
CA LEU A 310 9.52 28.55 -7.06
C LEU A 310 8.20 29.28 -7.19
N LEU A 311 8.02 30.11 -8.22
CA LEU A 311 6.76 30.79 -8.49
C LEU A 311 5.63 29.81 -8.81
N ALA A 312 5.93 28.75 -9.57
CA ALA A 312 4.95 27.72 -9.86
C ALA A 312 4.56 26.93 -8.61
N VAL A 313 5.51 26.54 -7.76
CA VAL A 313 5.23 25.90 -6.47
C VAL A 313 4.39 26.81 -5.57
N LEU A 314 4.74 28.10 -5.50
CA LEU A 314 3.96 29.09 -4.74
C LEU A 314 2.53 29.23 -5.29
N ALA A 315 2.37 29.32 -6.61
CA ALA A 315 1.06 29.38 -7.25
C ALA A 315 0.22 28.13 -6.96
N THR A 316 0.85 26.96 -7.00
CA THR A 316 0.20 25.69 -6.63
C THR A 316 -0.21 25.68 -5.15
N LEU A 317 0.65 26.11 -4.23
CA LEU A 317 0.32 26.22 -2.79
C LEU A 317 -0.84 27.18 -2.53
N VAL A 318 -0.84 28.34 -3.18
CA VAL A 318 -1.93 29.33 -3.06
C VAL A 318 -3.23 28.77 -3.61
N LEU A 319 -3.18 28.11 -4.77
CA LEU A 319 -4.35 27.47 -5.38
C LEU A 319 -4.89 26.35 -4.50
N GLU A 320 -4.02 25.48 -3.99
CA GLU A 320 -4.36 24.40 -3.06
C GLU A 320 -5.03 24.95 -1.80
N SER A 321 -4.38 25.92 -1.14
CA SER A 321 -4.92 26.55 0.07
C SER A 321 -6.27 27.21 -0.20
N SER A 322 -6.42 27.89 -1.33
CA SER A 322 -7.69 28.51 -1.73
C SER A 322 -8.78 27.48 -1.97
N LEU A 323 -8.47 26.36 -2.65
CA LEU A 323 -9.41 25.27 -2.87
C LEU A 323 -9.78 24.54 -1.58
N VAL A 324 -8.87 24.45 -0.60
CA VAL A 324 -9.18 23.87 0.72
C VAL A 324 -10.10 24.78 1.53
N LEU A 325 -9.89 26.10 1.47
CA LEU A 325 -10.66 27.09 2.23
C LEU A 325 -12.02 27.42 1.59
N VAL A 326 -12.10 27.42 0.26
CA VAL A 326 -13.29 27.81 -0.53
C VAL A 326 -13.97 26.59 -1.17
N GLY A 327 -13.37 25.40 -1.04
CA GLY A 327 -13.91 24.15 -1.57
C GLY A 327 -15.29 23.82 -1.02
N GLY A 328 -16.01 22.92 -1.71
CA GLY A 328 -17.39 22.55 -1.38
C GLY A 328 -17.60 22.15 0.08
N SER A 329 -18.87 22.12 0.51
CA SER A 329 -19.30 21.88 1.90
C SER A 329 -18.56 20.72 2.59
N PHE A 330 -18.23 19.66 1.85
CA PHE A 330 -17.50 18.51 2.41
C PHE A 330 -16.10 18.83 2.92
N MET A 331 -15.29 19.63 2.21
CA MET A 331 -13.94 20.00 2.68
C MET A 331 -14.01 20.91 3.91
N ALA A 332 -14.93 21.87 3.87
CA ALA A 332 -15.19 22.77 4.99
C ALA A 332 -15.69 22.00 6.24
N ASP A 333 -16.60 21.04 6.06
CA ASP A 333 -17.10 20.16 7.14
C ASP A 333 -15.99 19.29 7.74
N ARG A 334 -15.05 18.85 6.90
CA ARG A 334 -13.88 18.10 7.38
C ARG A 334 -12.95 19.01 8.17
N LEU A 335 -12.73 20.26 7.76
CA LEU A 335 -11.90 21.21 8.53
C LEU A 335 -12.56 21.61 9.86
N SER A 336 -13.88 21.82 9.88
CA SER A 336 -14.60 22.23 11.09
C SER A 336 -14.65 21.14 12.16
N ARG A 337 -14.61 19.86 11.79
CA ARG A 337 -14.56 18.71 12.72
C ARG A 337 -13.15 18.32 13.17
N SER A 338 -12.19 19.25 13.20
CA SER A 338 -10.78 18.92 13.54
C SER A 338 -10.55 18.64 15.03
N GLU A 339 -11.25 19.35 15.92
CA GLU A 339 -11.08 19.18 17.36
C GLU A 339 -11.61 17.82 17.85
N THR A 340 -12.82 17.43 17.45
CA THR A 340 -13.42 16.13 17.81
C THR A 340 -12.61 14.95 17.26
N ASP A 341 -11.99 15.09 16.08
CA ASP A 341 -11.12 14.05 15.52
C ASP A 341 -9.84 13.86 16.34
N MET A 342 -9.24 14.95 16.83
CA MET A 342 -8.00 14.85 17.61
C MET A 342 -8.21 14.14 18.95
N VAL A 343 -9.34 14.39 19.62
CA VAL A 343 -9.69 13.67 20.87
C VAL A 343 -9.86 12.19 20.61
N ASN A 344 -10.64 11.82 19.59
CA ASN A 344 -10.84 10.42 19.20
C ASN A 344 -9.53 9.70 18.84
N ARG A 345 -8.62 10.39 18.15
CA ARG A 345 -7.27 9.87 17.83
C ARG A 345 -6.44 9.68 19.09
N MET A 346 -6.45 10.65 20.00
CA MET A 346 -5.70 10.54 21.25
C MET A 346 -6.18 9.37 22.10
N ASP A 347 -7.50 9.15 22.18
CA ASP A 347 -8.06 8.01 22.91
C ASP A 347 -7.72 6.69 22.23
N HIS A 348 -7.79 6.64 20.90
CA HIS A 348 -7.33 5.49 20.11
C HIS A 348 -5.85 5.17 20.34
N TRP A 349 -4.98 6.18 20.33
CA TRP A 349 -3.55 6.03 20.59
C TRP A 349 -3.26 5.58 22.02
N ARG A 350 -3.99 6.11 23.01
CA ARG A 350 -3.88 5.67 24.41
C ARG A 350 -4.29 4.21 24.55
N SER A 351 -5.40 3.80 23.94
CA SER A 351 -5.83 2.40 23.94
C SER A 351 -4.80 1.49 23.27
N GLY A 352 -4.20 1.92 22.16
CA GLY A 352 -3.12 1.17 21.51
C GLY A 352 -1.86 1.03 22.37
N VAL A 353 -1.37 2.12 22.97
CA VAL A 353 -0.23 2.09 23.89
C VAL A 353 -0.55 1.25 25.14
N GLY A 354 -1.80 1.25 25.57
CA GLY A 354 -2.30 0.45 26.67
C GLY A 354 -2.24 -1.07 26.45
N LEU A 355 -1.96 -1.54 25.23
CA LEU A 355 -1.71 -2.95 24.93
C LEU A 355 -0.32 -3.42 25.38
N LEU A 356 0.61 -2.50 25.69
CA LEU A 356 1.95 -2.83 26.15
C LEU A 356 1.96 -3.05 27.67
N ASP A 357 1.64 -4.28 28.09
CA ASP A 357 1.43 -4.61 29.50
C ASP A 357 2.73 -4.98 30.26
N SER A 358 3.68 -5.66 29.60
CA SER A 358 4.90 -6.11 30.27
C SER A 358 6.13 -5.27 29.92
N PRO A 359 7.18 -5.26 30.76
CA PRO A 359 8.46 -4.62 30.42
C PRO A 359 9.08 -5.16 29.13
N GLN A 360 8.78 -6.42 28.78
CA GLN A 360 9.25 -7.03 27.55
C GLN A 360 8.52 -6.47 26.33
N ASP A 361 7.21 -6.24 26.43
CA ASP A 361 6.42 -5.64 25.35
C ASP A 361 6.86 -4.19 25.12
N TRP A 362 7.17 -3.43 26.17
CA TRP A 362 7.78 -2.11 26.02
C TRP A 362 9.13 -2.13 25.32
N LEU A 363 9.98 -3.13 25.61
CA LEU A 363 11.33 -3.21 25.04
C LEU A 363 11.32 -3.70 23.58
N LEU A 364 10.54 -4.76 23.30
CA LEU A 364 10.59 -5.53 22.04
C LEU A 364 9.31 -5.46 21.21
N GLY A 365 8.23 -4.90 21.76
CA GLY A 365 6.91 -4.84 21.14
C GLY A 365 6.12 -6.14 21.33
N LEU A 366 4.83 -6.08 20.96
CA LEU A 366 3.95 -7.25 20.89
C LEU A 366 4.48 -8.28 19.88
N GLY A 367 4.99 -7.78 18.76
CA GLY A 367 5.43 -8.54 17.60
C GLY A 367 4.92 -7.89 16.32
N LEU A 368 5.62 -8.12 15.22
CA LEU A 368 5.24 -7.57 13.91
C LEU A 368 3.83 -8.02 13.51
N GLY A 369 3.00 -7.09 13.06
CA GLY A 369 1.63 -7.36 12.61
C GLY A 369 0.66 -7.81 13.70
N ARG A 370 0.98 -7.65 14.99
CA ARG A 370 0.11 -8.14 16.09
C ARG A 370 -0.87 -7.09 16.60
N PHE A 371 -0.70 -5.82 16.27
CA PHE A 371 -1.61 -4.77 16.71
C PHE A 371 -3.10 -5.09 16.44
N PRO A 372 -3.52 -5.52 15.24
CA PRO A 372 -4.94 -5.79 14.99
C PRO A 372 -5.53 -6.92 15.84
N ALA A 373 -4.73 -7.94 16.18
CA ALA A 373 -5.18 -9.07 17.00
C ALA A 373 -5.47 -8.62 18.43
N HIS A 374 -4.55 -7.87 19.05
CA HIS A 374 -4.73 -7.35 20.41
C HIS A 374 -5.80 -6.27 20.47
N TYR A 375 -5.76 -5.29 19.57
CA TYR A 375 -6.72 -4.18 19.59
C TYR A 375 -8.16 -4.68 19.44
N SER A 376 -8.39 -5.65 18.55
CA SER A 376 -9.74 -6.20 18.31
C SER A 376 -10.28 -7.09 19.42
N THR A 377 -9.42 -7.58 20.31
CA THR A 377 -9.82 -8.50 21.40
C THR A 377 -9.83 -7.82 22.77
N GLU A 378 -8.88 -6.93 23.03
CA GLU A 378 -8.64 -6.34 24.35
C GLU A 378 -9.26 -4.95 24.51
N VAL A 379 -9.41 -4.17 23.43
CA VAL A 379 -9.95 -2.80 23.51
C VAL A 379 -11.47 -2.81 23.41
N PRO A 380 -12.21 -2.29 24.41
CA PRO A 380 -13.66 -2.18 24.34
C PRO A 380 -14.11 -1.33 23.15
N GLY A 381 -14.98 -1.89 22.30
CA GLY A 381 -15.43 -1.24 21.06
C GLY A 381 -14.38 -1.22 19.94
N GLY A 382 -13.22 -1.85 20.15
CA GLY A 382 -12.14 -1.96 19.18
C GLY A 382 -12.25 -3.17 18.25
N GLN A 383 -13.37 -3.91 18.27
CA GLN A 383 -13.53 -5.12 17.48
C GLN A 383 -13.68 -4.82 15.99
N PHE A 384 -13.35 -5.82 15.14
CA PHE A 384 -13.61 -5.70 13.72
C PHE A 384 -15.12 -5.53 13.44
N PRO A 385 -15.52 -4.68 12.47
CA PRO A 385 -16.91 -4.56 12.02
C PRO A 385 -17.42 -5.82 11.31
N GLY A 386 -16.56 -6.78 11.00
CA GLY A 386 -16.94 -8.09 10.47
C GLY A 386 -15.72 -8.91 10.05
N GLN A 387 -15.95 -10.20 9.79
CA GLN A 387 -14.93 -11.14 9.35
C GLN A 387 -15.47 -12.10 8.29
N ALA A 388 -14.60 -12.47 7.35
CA ALA A 388 -14.85 -13.52 6.37
C ALA A 388 -13.78 -14.59 6.53
N ILE A 389 -14.16 -15.74 7.08
CA ILE A 389 -13.24 -16.84 7.36
C ILE A 389 -13.53 -17.98 6.39
N TRP A 390 -12.58 -18.27 5.51
CA TRP A 390 -12.67 -19.42 4.63
C TRP A 390 -12.31 -20.71 5.38
N ARG A 391 -13.09 -21.76 5.15
CA ARG A 391 -12.82 -23.13 5.62
C ARG A 391 -12.96 -24.10 4.46
N GLY A 392 -11.87 -24.76 4.11
CA GLY A 392 -11.85 -25.85 3.13
C GLY A 392 -11.88 -27.22 3.80
N ASP A 393 -12.56 -28.18 3.19
CA ASP A 393 -12.45 -29.59 3.52
C ASP A 393 -11.44 -30.29 2.57
N SER A 394 -10.87 -31.38 3.05
CA SER A 394 -9.99 -32.30 2.32
C SER A 394 -10.59 -32.85 1.01
N THR A 395 -11.92 -32.81 0.88
CA THR A 395 -12.70 -33.23 -0.29
C THR A 395 -12.75 -32.18 -1.41
N GLY A 396 -12.17 -30.99 -1.21
CA GLY A 396 -12.19 -29.88 -2.17
C GLY A 396 -13.42 -28.98 -2.09
N SER A 397 -14.30 -29.20 -1.12
CA SER A 397 -15.42 -28.29 -0.83
C SER A 397 -14.97 -27.14 0.09
N GLY A 398 -15.28 -25.91 -0.29
CA GLY A 398 -14.99 -24.71 0.50
C GLY A 398 -16.29 -24.05 0.97
N HIS A 399 -16.25 -23.40 2.13
CA HIS A 399 -17.29 -22.48 2.56
C HIS A 399 -16.68 -21.28 3.27
N VAL A 400 -17.45 -20.20 3.35
CA VAL A 400 -17.06 -18.99 4.08
C VAL A 400 -18.00 -18.79 5.25
N LEU A 401 -17.43 -18.57 6.43
CA LEU A 401 -18.14 -18.07 7.60
C LEU A 401 -18.06 -16.55 7.57
N LEU A 402 -19.21 -15.92 7.37
CA LEU A 402 -19.34 -14.48 7.26
C LEU A 402 -20.03 -13.94 8.52
N SER A 403 -19.33 -13.09 9.26
CA SER A 403 -19.86 -12.41 10.43
C SER A 403 -19.77 -10.91 10.24
N GLY A 404 -20.80 -10.20 10.69
CA GLY A 404 -20.79 -8.75 10.82
C GLY A 404 -20.82 -8.42 12.29
N ARG A 405 -20.42 -7.22 12.66
CA ARG A 405 -20.61 -6.69 14.00
C ARG A 405 -21.00 -5.24 13.90
N HIS A 406 -22.30 -5.01 14.01
CA HIS A 406 -22.92 -3.70 13.93
C HIS A 406 -23.82 -3.55 15.13
N ASP A 407 -23.71 -2.42 15.84
CA ASP A 407 -24.68 -2.08 16.88
C ASP A 407 -26.08 -1.95 16.26
N ILE A 408 -27.15 -2.05 17.07
CA ILE A 408 -28.56 -2.12 16.60
C ILE A 408 -28.94 -0.97 15.64
N ASP A 409 -28.24 0.17 15.70
CA ASP A 409 -28.47 1.36 14.85
C ASP A 409 -27.45 1.53 13.71
N GLN A 410 -26.53 0.59 13.50
CA GLN A 410 -25.51 0.67 12.47
C GLN A 410 -25.89 -0.04 11.18
N ARG A 411 -25.39 0.50 10.07
CA ARG A 411 -25.66 -0.04 8.74
C ARG A 411 -24.98 -1.39 8.57
N ALA A 412 -25.71 -2.35 8.00
CA ALA A 412 -25.18 -3.68 7.69
C ALA A 412 -24.09 -3.69 6.61
N ASP A 413 -23.92 -2.61 5.84
CA ASP A 413 -22.91 -2.52 4.77
C ASP A 413 -21.57 -1.92 5.23
N LEU A 414 -21.33 -1.85 6.54
CA LEU A 414 -20.03 -1.51 7.10
C LEU A 414 -18.99 -2.62 6.88
N PHE A 415 -19.42 -3.87 6.67
CA PHE A 415 -18.53 -4.95 6.24
C PHE A 415 -19.21 -5.81 5.18
N ALA A 416 -18.48 -6.12 4.11
CA ALA A 416 -18.99 -6.98 3.05
C ALA A 416 -17.89 -7.87 2.48
N LEU A 417 -18.26 -9.10 2.12
CA LEU A 417 -17.49 -9.95 1.22
C LEU A 417 -17.88 -9.61 -0.21
N THR A 418 -16.90 -9.27 -1.05
CA THR A 418 -17.18 -8.64 -2.34
C THR A 418 -16.48 -9.33 -3.49
N GLN A 419 -17.08 -9.33 -4.67
CA GLN A 419 -16.45 -9.80 -5.89
C GLN A 419 -16.82 -8.87 -7.05
N ARG A 420 -15.82 -8.50 -7.85
CA ARG A 420 -16.03 -7.73 -9.08
C ARG A 420 -16.70 -8.58 -10.14
N ILE A 421 -17.62 -7.97 -10.89
CA ILE A 421 -18.41 -8.62 -11.93
C ILE A 421 -18.50 -7.73 -13.16
N GLU A 422 -18.62 -8.37 -14.32
CA GLU A 422 -18.90 -7.69 -15.59
C GLU A 422 -20.40 -7.78 -15.90
N LEU A 423 -21.08 -6.65 -15.85
CA LEU A 423 -22.49 -6.53 -16.22
C LEU A 423 -22.61 -5.78 -17.56
N GLY A 424 -23.48 -6.27 -18.44
CA GLY A 424 -23.88 -5.56 -19.64
C GLY A 424 -24.94 -4.50 -19.35
N GLU A 425 -25.13 -3.59 -20.30
CA GLU A 425 -26.10 -2.50 -20.20
C GLU A 425 -27.55 -3.03 -20.19
N GLY A 426 -28.33 -2.66 -19.16
CA GLY A 426 -29.73 -3.06 -19.05
C GLY A 426 -29.97 -4.53 -18.65
N ASP A 427 -28.91 -5.25 -18.28
CA ASP A 427 -29.00 -6.66 -17.89
C ASP A 427 -29.79 -6.83 -16.59
N THR A 428 -30.68 -7.81 -16.57
CA THR A 428 -31.23 -8.39 -15.35
C THR A 428 -30.23 -9.41 -14.81
N ALA A 429 -30.14 -9.55 -13.48
CA ALA A 429 -29.30 -10.56 -12.87
C ALA A 429 -30.08 -11.42 -11.89
N THR A 430 -29.80 -12.72 -11.89
CA THR A 430 -30.33 -13.65 -10.91
C THR A 430 -29.21 -14.14 -10.02
N VAL A 431 -29.30 -13.87 -8.72
CA VAL A 431 -28.35 -14.36 -7.72
C VAL A 431 -28.95 -15.56 -7.02
N ARG A 432 -28.29 -16.71 -7.11
CA ARG A 432 -28.63 -17.92 -6.36
C ARG A 432 -27.61 -18.12 -5.24
N LEU A 433 -28.11 -18.12 -4.02
CA LEU A 433 -27.32 -18.23 -2.80
C LEU A 433 -27.65 -19.56 -2.11
N ARG A 434 -26.63 -20.32 -1.74
CA ARG A 434 -26.74 -21.42 -0.79
C ARG A 434 -26.02 -21.02 0.48
N ALA A 435 -26.80 -20.63 1.49
CA ALA A 435 -26.29 -20.18 2.77
C ALA A 435 -27.21 -20.62 3.91
N SER A 436 -26.63 -20.77 5.09
CA SER A 436 -27.33 -21.13 6.32
C SER A 436 -26.88 -20.26 7.49
N GLY A 437 -27.78 -20.02 8.43
CA GLY A 437 -27.53 -19.23 9.64
C GLY A 437 -28.51 -19.63 10.74
N ASP A 438 -28.50 -18.92 11.86
CA ASP A 438 -29.46 -19.14 12.93
C ASP A 438 -30.88 -18.66 12.55
N SER A 439 -31.88 -19.01 13.35
CA SER A 439 -33.26 -18.58 13.10
C SER A 439 -33.38 -17.06 13.06
N GLY A 440 -33.87 -16.51 11.94
CA GLY A 440 -33.97 -15.06 11.74
C GLY A 440 -32.73 -14.42 11.14
N SER A 441 -31.73 -15.22 10.73
CA SER A 441 -30.57 -14.68 10.04
C SER A 441 -30.94 -14.03 8.71
N ARG A 442 -30.40 -12.83 8.48
CA ARG A 442 -30.53 -12.07 7.23
C ARG A 442 -29.17 -11.73 6.64
N LEU A 443 -29.08 -11.83 5.31
CA LEU A 443 -27.94 -11.41 4.52
C LEU A 443 -28.38 -10.31 3.54
N LEU A 444 -27.66 -9.19 3.53
CA LEU A 444 -27.84 -8.15 2.53
C LEU A 444 -27.01 -8.51 1.29
N VAL A 445 -27.70 -8.71 0.17
CA VAL A 445 -27.05 -8.89 -1.13
C VAL A 445 -27.20 -7.59 -1.91
N SER A 446 -26.06 -7.02 -2.30
CA SER A 446 -26.01 -5.75 -3.02
C SER A 446 -25.25 -5.90 -4.32
N LEU A 447 -25.78 -5.28 -5.39
CA LEU A 447 -25.09 -5.08 -6.66
C LEU A 447 -24.86 -3.59 -6.81
N CYS A 448 -23.59 -3.18 -6.82
CA CYS A 448 -23.22 -1.77 -6.80
C CYS A 448 -22.13 -1.44 -7.81
N GLU A 449 -22.19 -0.26 -8.41
CA GLU A 449 -21.04 0.34 -9.10
C GLU A 449 -20.07 0.88 -8.06
N ARG A 450 -18.85 0.33 -8.01
CA ARG A 450 -17.86 0.71 -6.99
C ARG A 450 -16.44 0.45 -7.46
N HIS A 451 -15.59 1.44 -7.24
CA HIS A 451 -14.14 1.29 -7.36
C HIS A 451 -13.56 0.54 -6.16
N LEU A 452 -13.66 1.11 -4.95
CA LEU A 452 -13.18 0.47 -3.71
C LEU A 452 -14.06 0.79 -2.50
N LEU A 453 -14.18 2.08 -2.17
CA LEU A 453 -14.78 2.53 -0.91
C LEU A 453 -16.23 2.96 -1.09
N TYR A 454 -16.52 3.76 -2.11
CA TYR A 454 -17.83 4.41 -2.24
C TYR A 454 -18.64 3.77 -3.37
N ASN A 455 -19.89 3.50 -3.07
CA ASN A 455 -20.86 3.07 -4.06
C ASN A 455 -21.42 4.28 -4.81
N VAL A 456 -21.64 4.13 -6.11
CA VAL A 456 -22.33 5.14 -6.93
C VAL A 456 -23.81 4.80 -7.02
N GLU A 457 -24.16 3.80 -7.83
CA GLU A 457 -25.51 3.21 -7.88
C GLU A 457 -25.50 1.85 -7.19
N CYS A 458 -26.55 1.55 -6.43
CA CYS A 458 -26.71 0.27 -5.72
C CYS A 458 -28.13 -0.25 -5.77
N ARG A 459 -28.27 -1.52 -6.12
CA ARG A 459 -29.48 -2.32 -5.87
C ARG A 459 -29.21 -3.24 -4.70
N ARG A 460 -30.13 -3.28 -3.74
CA ARG A 460 -29.97 -4.05 -2.50
C ARG A 460 -31.21 -4.88 -2.23
N GLN A 461 -31.02 -6.13 -1.85
CA GLN A 461 -32.09 -7.05 -1.46
C GLN A 461 -31.68 -7.84 -0.23
N TRP A 462 -32.63 -8.04 0.69
CA TRP A 462 -32.43 -8.88 1.87
C TRP A 462 -32.81 -10.33 1.55
N ALA A 463 -31.91 -11.25 1.88
CA ALA A 463 -32.15 -12.69 1.91
C ALA A 463 -32.38 -13.15 3.35
N SER A 464 -33.56 -13.69 3.64
CA SER A 464 -33.82 -14.40 4.90
C SER A 464 -33.31 -15.83 4.78
N LEU A 465 -32.52 -16.27 5.75
CA LEU A 465 -31.89 -17.58 5.76
C LEU A 465 -32.67 -18.52 6.69
N ASN A 466 -32.79 -19.77 6.27
CA ASN A 466 -33.39 -20.81 7.09
C ASN A 466 -32.35 -21.39 8.06
N PRO A 467 -32.78 -21.81 9.27
CA PRO A 467 -31.91 -22.54 10.20
C PRO A 467 -31.41 -23.83 9.55
N ALA A 468 -30.12 -24.14 9.76
CA ALA A 468 -29.50 -25.32 9.19
C ALA A 468 -30.14 -26.62 9.75
N LEU A 469 -30.94 -27.33 8.94
CA LEU A 469 -31.39 -28.70 9.25
C LEU A 469 -30.37 -29.76 8.77
N GLY A 470 -29.37 -29.36 7.98
CA GLY A 470 -28.32 -30.20 7.42
C GLY A 470 -27.51 -29.46 6.34
N ALA A 471 -26.47 -30.09 5.80
CA ALA A 471 -25.63 -29.54 4.74
C ALA A 471 -26.38 -29.47 3.40
N GLY A 472 -27.25 -28.47 3.22
CA GLY A 472 -27.81 -28.17 1.89
C GLY A 472 -29.20 -27.59 1.78
N ASP A 473 -29.92 -27.43 2.88
CA ASP A 473 -31.24 -26.80 2.85
C ASP A 473 -31.10 -25.30 3.14
N GLY A 474 -31.34 -24.48 2.12
CA GLY A 474 -31.22 -23.02 2.22
C GLY A 474 -30.92 -22.30 0.91
N GLN A 475 -31.47 -22.77 -0.22
CA GLN A 475 -31.34 -22.04 -1.49
C GLN A 475 -32.24 -20.82 -1.47
N VAL A 476 -31.66 -19.65 -1.70
CA VAL A 476 -32.36 -18.39 -1.88
C VAL A 476 -32.05 -17.88 -3.28
N GLU A 477 -33.09 -17.61 -4.06
CA GLU A 477 -32.95 -17.00 -5.37
C GLU A 477 -33.47 -15.56 -5.31
N MET A 478 -32.68 -14.63 -5.84
CA MET A 478 -32.98 -13.20 -5.86
C MET A 478 -32.88 -12.69 -7.28
N HIS A 479 -33.90 -11.96 -7.72
CA HIS A 479 -33.93 -11.34 -9.04
C HIS A 479 -33.71 -9.84 -8.93
N PHE A 480 -32.62 -9.38 -9.51
CA PHE A 480 -32.32 -7.97 -9.68
C PHE A 480 -32.87 -7.53 -11.04
N GLY A 481 -33.80 -6.57 -11.02
CA GLY A 481 -34.48 -6.04 -12.20
C GLY A 481 -33.55 -5.27 -13.15
N LYS A 482 -34.13 -4.68 -14.20
CA LYS A 482 -33.39 -3.86 -15.17
C LYS A 482 -32.74 -2.64 -14.51
N ASP A 483 -31.70 -2.10 -15.14
CA ASP A 483 -30.94 -0.93 -14.69
C ASP A 483 -30.22 -1.16 -13.34
N ILE A 484 -29.42 -2.24 -13.30
CA ILE A 484 -28.50 -2.57 -12.19
C ILE A 484 -27.30 -1.64 -12.20
N SER A 485 -26.71 -1.42 -13.38
CA SER A 485 -25.73 -0.36 -13.63
C SER A 485 -26.47 0.95 -13.92
N GLY A 486 -25.92 2.07 -13.47
CA GLY A 486 -26.47 3.40 -13.70
C GLY A 486 -26.34 3.87 -15.15
N GLU A 487 -26.20 5.18 -15.34
CA GLU A 487 -25.92 5.74 -16.68
C GLU A 487 -24.64 5.13 -17.26
N THR A 488 -24.74 4.49 -18.43
CA THR A 488 -23.66 3.81 -19.15
C THR A 488 -23.02 4.68 -20.23
N ARG A 489 -23.51 5.91 -20.42
CA ARG A 489 -23.02 6.80 -21.48
C ARG A 489 -21.65 7.40 -21.15
N GLY A 490 -20.85 7.64 -22.19
CA GLY A 490 -19.57 8.34 -22.09
C GLY A 490 -18.51 7.56 -21.30
N VAL A 491 -18.09 8.11 -20.16
CA VAL A 491 -17.06 7.52 -19.29
C VAL A 491 -17.62 6.56 -18.24
N ALA A 492 -18.93 6.55 -18.02
CA ALA A 492 -19.55 5.74 -16.99
C ALA A 492 -19.61 4.23 -17.35
N ARG A 493 -19.54 3.86 -18.64
CA ARG A 493 -19.34 2.45 -19.08
C ARG A 493 -18.07 1.77 -18.54
N TRP A 494 -17.11 2.55 -18.05
CA TRP A 494 -15.88 2.01 -17.47
C TRP A 494 -15.99 1.76 -15.96
N ARG A 495 -17.16 2.01 -15.36
CA ARG A 495 -17.43 1.66 -13.96
C ARG A 495 -17.55 0.15 -13.84
N GLU A 496 -16.93 -0.38 -12.80
CA GLU A 496 -17.00 -1.79 -12.48
C GLU A 496 -18.16 -2.04 -11.50
N ALA A 497 -18.89 -3.12 -11.75
CA ALA A 497 -19.93 -3.60 -10.85
C ALA A 497 -19.33 -4.58 -9.83
N VAL A 498 -19.90 -4.59 -8.63
CA VAL A 498 -19.45 -5.40 -7.50
C VAL A 498 -20.66 -6.05 -6.83
N LEU A 499 -20.64 -7.37 -6.71
CA LEU A 499 -21.51 -8.10 -5.81
C LEU A 499 -20.95 -8.00 -4.39
N ALA A 500 -21.79 -7.67 -3.43
CA ALA A 500 -21.43 -7.54 -2.02
C ALA A 500 -22.41 -8.32 -1.14
N LEU A 501 -21.86 -9.15 -0.25
CA LEU A 501 -22.60 -9.94 0.73
C LEU A 501 -22.30 -9.36 2.12
N SER A 502 -23.31 -8.81 2.78
CA SER A 502 -23.16 -8.13 4.07
C SER A 502 -24.08 -8.75 5.12
N PRO A 503 -23.55 -9.35 6.19
CA PRO A 503 -24.36 -10.00 7.23
C PRO A 503 -25.12 -8.97 8.09
N ALA A 504 -26.38 -9.24 8.41
CA ALA A 504 -27.19 -8.32 9.21
C ALA A 504 -26.93 -8.42 10.72
N GLN A 505 -26.52 -9.59 11.22
CA GLN A 505 -26.41 -9.83 12.66
C GLN A 505 -24.97 -9.68 13.13
N ALA A 506 -24.85 -9.31 14.41
CA ALA A 506 -23.59 -8.98 15.05
C ALA A 506 -22.81 -10.19 15.60
N ASP A 507 -23.48 -11.29 15.95
CA ASP A 507 -22.88 -12.30 16.83
C ASP A 507 -22.97 -13.76 16.31
N ALA A 508 -23.75 -14.02 15.25
CA ALA A 508 -23.89 -15.35 14.67
C ALA A 508 -23.29 -15.40 13.24
N PRO A 509 -22.29 -16.25 12.96
CA PRO A 509 -21.70 -16.35 11.63
C PRO A 509 -22.68 -17.02 10.67
N ILE A 510 -22.87 -16.40 9.50
CA ILE A 510 -23.60 -16.98 8.38
C ILE A 510 -22.63 -17.87 7.59
N ARG A 511 -22.99 -19.12 7.40
CA ARG A 511 -22.26 -20.05 6.54
C ARG A 511 -22.72 -19.89 5.10
N ILE A 512 -21.80 -19.54 4.21
CA ILE A 512 -22.04 -19.41 2.77
C ILE A 512 -21.29 -20.54 2.06
N ASP A 513 -22.04 -21.45 1.44
CA ASP A 513 -21.48 -22.59 0.71
C ASP A 513 -21.32 -22.29 -0.78
N ARG A 514 -22.24 -21.52 -1.39
CA ARG A 514 -22.18 -21.19 -2.81
C ARG A 514 -22.91 -19.89 -3.13
N VAL A 515 -22.36 -19.11 -4.05
CA VAL A 515 -22.95 -17.88 -4.59
C VAL A 515 -22.81 -17.92 -6.09
N GLU A 516 -23.94 -17.95 -6.79
CA GLU A 516 -24.00 -17.93 -8.24
C GLU A 516 -24.73 -16.67 -8.70
N MET A 517 -24.27 -16.09 -9.81
CA MET A 517 -24.90 -14.92 -10.41
C MET A 517 -24.99 -15.13 -11.92
N PHE A 518 -26.21 -15.22 -12.42
CA PHE A 518 -26.49 -15.39 -13.83
C PHE A 518 -26.91 -14.06 -14.45
N ASP A 519 -26.32 -13.74 -15.60
CA ASP A 519 -26.76 -12.62 -16.44
C ASP A 519 -28.10 -12.94 -17.15
N ALA A 520 -28.63 -11.99 -17.92
CA ALA A 520 -29.88 -12.16 -18.66
C ALA A 520 -29.83 -13.29 -19.71
N ALA A 521 -28.63 -13.65 -20.18
CA ALA A 521 -28.40 -14.75 -21.12
C ALA A 521 -28.20 -16.10 -20.40
N GLY A 522 -28.18 -16.12 -19.07
CA GLY A 522 -27.97 -17.32 -18.25
C GLY A 522 -26.51 -17.69 -18.04
N HIS A 523 -25.54 -16.83 -18.39
CA HIS A 523 -24.14 -17.08 -18.11
C HIS A 523 -23.79 -16.72 -16.67
N GLN A 524 -23.05 -17.62 -16.01
CA GLN A 524 -22.45 -17.35 -14.70
C GLN A 524 -21.40 -16.23 -14.83
N ARG A 525 -21.51 -15.20 -14.00
CA ARG A 525 -20.58 -14.05 -13.98
C ARG A 525 -19.62 -14.06 -12.81
N LEU A 526 -19.91 -14.79 -11.74
CA LEU A 526 -18.98 -14.93 -10.62
C LEU A 526 -17.88 -15.95 -10.93
N LEU A 527 -16.67 -15.60 -10.54
CA LEU A 527 -15.49 -16.46 -10.51
C LEU A 527 -15.41 -17.12 -9.12
N ASN A 528 -15.02 -18.40 -9.06
CA ASN A 528 -14.93 -19.15 -7.79
C ASN A 528 -16.23 -19.09 -6.94
N PRO A 529 -17.39 -19.48 -7.50
CA PRO A 529 -18.71 -19.36 -6.85
C PRO A 529 -18.90 -20.30 -5.65
N ASP A 530 -18.13 -21.37 -5.55
CA ASP A 530 -18.21 -22.41 -4.53
C ASP A 530 -17.05 -22.38 -3.52
N PHE A 531 -16.21 -21.34 -3.58
CA PHE A 531 -15.04 -21.16 -2.72
C PHE A 531 -14.05 -22.33 -2.70
N ALA A 532 -14.05 -23.19 -3.74
CA ALA A 532 -13.14 -24.31 -3.84
C ALA A 532 -11.67 -23.85 -3.95
N ALA A 533 -11.43 -22.68 -4.54
CA ALA A 533 -10.11 -22.07 -4.64
C ALA A 533 -9.78 -21.12 -3.48
N GLY A 534 -10.51 -21.17 -2.36
CA GLY A 534 -10.35 -20.23 -1.26
C GLY A 534 -11.08 -18.92 -1.51
N LEU A 535 -10.47 -17.79 -1.13
CA LEU A 535 -11.00 -16.45 -1.40
C LEU A 535 -10.48 -15.83 -2.69
N GLN A 536 -10.02 -16.63 -3.67
CA GLN A 536 -9.66 -16.07 -4.98
C GLN A 536 -10.84 -15.31 -5.58
N HIS A 537 -10.54 -14.11 -6.11
CA HIS A 537 -11.49 -13.12 -6.62
C HIS A 537 -12.43 -12.48 -5.57
N TRP A 538 -12.41 -12.93 -4.32
CA TRP A 538 -13.22 -12.39 -3.24
C TRP A 538 -12.38 -11.47 -2.35
N LEU A 539 -12.89 -10.26 -2.10
CA LEU A 539 -12.25 -9.25 -1.27
C LEU A 539 -13.19 -8.85 -0.12
N PRO A 540 -12.81 -9.11 1.14
CA PRO A 540 -13.46 -8.48 2.29
C PRO A 540 -13.21 -6.96 2.26
N ILE A 541 -14.24 -6.15 2.46
CA ILE A 541 -14.14 -4.69 2.53
C ILE A 541 -14.83 -4.22 3.80
N ALA A 542 -14.19 -3.33 4.54
CA ALA A 542 -14.73 -2.68 5.73
C ALA A 542 -14.82 -1.16 5.55
N GLN A 543 -15.85 -0.56 6.13
CA GLN A 543 -16.14 0.86 6.05
C GLN A 543 -16.44 1.41 7.44
N GLY A 544 -16.15 2.70 7.63
CA GLY A 544 -16.59 3.47 8.79
C GLY A 544 -15.89 3.22 10.12
N ARG A 545 -15.20 2.08 10.32
CA ARG A 545 -14.47 1.73 11.56
C ARG A 545 -13.11 1.13 11.27
N PHE A 546 -12.07 1.95 11.12
CA PHE A 546 -10.74 1.49 10.69
C PHE A 546 -9.72 1.31 11.83
N GLN A 547 -10.06 1.76 13.03
CA GLN A 547 -9.22 1.69 14.24
C GLN A 547 -8.65 0.30 14.55
N PRO A 548 -9.38 -0.81 14.32
CA PRO A 548 -8.85 -2.14 14.62
C PRO A 548 -7.70 -2.57 13.72
N TRP A 549 -7.51 -1.92 12.56
CA TRP A 549 -6.49 -2.31 11.58
C TRP A 549 -5.27 -1.40 11.58
N HIS A 550 -5.44 -0.14 11.99
CA HIS A 550 -4.45 0.90 11.86
C HIS A 550 -4.42 1.75 13.12
N LEU A 551 -3.22 2.01 13.64
CA LEU A 551 -3.03 2.92 14.77
C LEU A 551 -3.08 4.40 14.35
N ASP A 552 -2.93 4.68 13.05
CA ASP A 552 -2.86 6.03 12.49
C ASP A 552 -1.76 6.89 13.15
N ASN A 553 -0.63 6.30 13.52
CA ASN A 553 0.57 7.00 13.98
C ASN A 553 1.80 6.11 13.78
N LEU A 554 2.66 6.47 12.83
CA LEU A 554 3.87 5.70 12.48
C LEU A 554 4.77 5.42 13.68
N TYR A 555 4.93 6.39 14.58
CA TYR A 555 5.86 6.26 15.71
C TYR A 555 5.32 5.31 16.77
N LEU A 556 4.04 5.43 17.09
CA LEU A 556 3.38 4.54 18.04
C LEU A 556 3.20 3.14 17.43
N ASP A 557 3.00 3.02 16.12
CA ASP A 557 2.88 1.73 15.44
C ASP A 557 4.19 0.94 15.52
N VAL A 558 5.31 1.62 15.24
CA VAL A 558 6.65 1.04 15.44
C VAL A 558 6.91 0.70 16.92
N LEU A 559 6.47 1.54 17.87
CA LEU A 559 6.62 1.28 19.30
C LEU A 559 5.81 0.06 19.74
N ILE A 560 4.54 -0.05 19.34
CA ILE A 560 3.66 -1.15 19.77
C ILE A 560 4.14 -2.48 19.18
N GLU A 561 4.49 -2.51 17.90
CA GLU A 561 4.86 -3.77 17.26
C GLU A 561 6.31 -4.19 17.47
N ARG A 562 7.22 -3.23 17.73
CA ARG A 562 8.68 -3.50 17.78
C ARG A 562 9.39 -2.91 19.02
N GLY A 563 8.63 -2.31 19.93
CA GLY A 563 9.13 -1.75 21.19
C GLY A 563 10.08 -0.57 21.02
N TRP A 564 10.67 -0.17 22.13
CA TRP A 564 11.74 0.84 22.16
C TRP A 564 12.92 0.47 21.28
N PHE A 565 13.23 -0.83 21.14
CA PHE A 565 14.30 -1.28 20.26
C PHE A 565 14.02 -0.91 18.80
N GLY A 566 12.85 -1.26 18.26
CA GLY A 566 12.48 -0.94 16.89
C GLY A 566 12.38 0.57 16.63
N LEU A 567 11.80 1.32 17.58
CA LEU A 567 11.70 2.77 17.49
C LEU A 567 13.08 3.44 17.49
N TRP A 568 14.00 2.97 18.34
CA TRP A 568 15.38 3.46 18.37
C TRP A 568 16.12 3.16 17.06
N VAL A 569 16.00 1.95 16.50
CA VAL A 569 16.61 1.59 15.21
C VAL A 569 16.06 2.49 14.09
N PHE A 570 14.75 2.70 14.05
CA PHE A 570 14.12 3.60 13.08
C PHE A 570 14.64 5.04 13.22
N ALA A 571 14.66 5.57 14.44
CA ALA A 571 15.15 6.91 14.74
C ALA A 571 16.62 7.09 14.34
N VAL A 572 17.50 6.14 14.69
CA VAL A 572 18.93 6.16 14.32
C VAL A 572 19.10 6.18 12.81
N TRP A 573 18.36 5.35 12.08
CA TRP A 573 18.47 5.30 10.62
C TRP A 573 17.98 6.59 9.96
N VAL A 574 16.84 7.12 10.39
CA VAL A 574 16.29 8.38 9.88
C VAL A 574 17.23 9.55 10.19
N MET A 575 17.72 9.67 11.42
CA MET A 575 18.66 10.74 11.80
C MET A 575 19.97 10.65 11.01
N TRP A 576 20.49 9.45 10.81
CA TRP A 576 21.65 9.21 9.96
C TRP A 576 21.37 9.67 8.52
N ALA A 577 20.24 9.25 7.93
CA ALA A 577 19.86 9.61 6.57
C ALA A 577 19.71 11.13 6.40
N LEU A 578 18.97 11.79 7.30
CA LEU A 578 18.77 13.25 7.28
C LEU A 578 20.09 14.01 7.43
N ARG A 579 21.01 13.57 8.30
CA ARG A 579 22.33 14.18 8.45
C ARG A 579 23.16 14.06 7.18
N HIS A 580 23.12 12.91 6.52
CA HIS A 580 23.81 12.68 5.25
C HIS A 580 23.22 13.52 4.11
N LEU A 581 21.90 13.56 3.99
CA LEU A 581 21.20 14.39 3.02
C LEU A 581 21.45 15.87 3.25
N TRP A 582 21.40 16.36 4.48
CA TRP A 582 21.67 17.76 4.80
C TRP A 582 23.05 18.22 4.33
N ARG A 583 24.09 17.38 4.49
CA ARG A 583 25.43 17.67 3.96
C ARG A 583 25.44 17.79 2.44
N ARG A 584 24.66 16.95 1.75
CA ARG A 584 24.53 16.97 0.28
C ARG A 584 23.77 18.16 -0.25
N VAL A 585 22.66 18.50 0.40
CA VAL A 585 21.86 19.66 0.04
C VAL A 585 22.70 20.93 0.19
N ARG A 586 23.47 21.07 1.28
CA ARG A 586 24.42 22.19 1.44
C ARG A 586 25.53 22.20 0.37
N ALA A 587 25.87 21.05 -0.20
CA ALA A 587 26.79 20.95 -1.33
C ALA A 587 26.12 21.19 -2.70
N GLY A 588 24.83 21.54 -2.73
CA GLY A 588 24.09 21.84 -3.97
C GLY A 588 23.50 20.62 -4.69
N ASP A 589 23.48 19.44 -4.08
CA ASP A 589 22.89 18.24 -4.71
C ASP A 589 21.35 18.31 -4.71
N SER A 590 20.78 18.56 -5.88
CA SER A 590 19.33 18.67 -6.06
C SER A 590 18.58 17.36 -5.84
N VAL A 591 19.22 16.20 -6.03
CA VAL A 591 18.59 14.89 -5.78
C VAL A 591 18.43 14.70 -4.29
N ALA A 592 19.48 15.01 -3.50
CA ALA A 592 19.40 14.95 -2.05
C ALA A 592 18.33 15.89 -1.48
N TRP A 593 18.08 17.02 -2.15
CA TRP A 593 17.02 17.96 -1.79
C TRP A 593 15.62 17.34 -1.93
N ALA A 594 15.38 16.58 -3.00
CA ALA A 594 14.13 15.83 -3.19
C ALA A 594 13.91 14.78 -2.08
N TYR A 595 14.96 14.03 -1.75
CA TYR A 595 14.94 13.02 -0.69
C TYR A 595 14.68 13.63 0.69
N MET A 596 15.34 14.76 0.98
CA MET A 596 15.11 15.48 2.23
C MET A 596 13.67 15.96 2.34
N GLY A 597 13.08 16.45 1.25
CA GLY A 597 11.65 16.76 1.19
C GLY A 597 10.77 15.54 1.45
N ALA A 598 11.04 14.42 0.77
CA ALA A 598 10.26 13.18 0.94
C ALA A 598 10.31 12.65 2.38
N LEU A 599 11.49 12.62 3.00
CA LEU A 599 11.65 12.20 4.39
C LEU A 599 11.02 13.18 5.37
N ALA A 600 11.17 14.49 5.18
CA ALA A 600 10.52 15.48 6.02
C ALA A 600 8.99 15.36 5.96
N GLY A 601 8.44 15.17 4.76
CA GLY A 601 7.02 14.99 4.56
C GLY A 601 6.48 13.76 5.27
N ILE A 602 7.06 12.58 5.03
CA ILE A 602 6.55 11.34 5.63
C ILE A 602 6.71 11.32 7.15
N LEU A 603 7.77 11.93 7.70
CA LEU A 603 7.92 12.08 9.15
C LEU A 603 6.83 13.02 9.70
N SER A 604 6.52 14.13 9.03
CA SER A 604 5.44 15.00 9.47
C SER A 604 4.07 14.31 9.42
N LEU A 605 3.79 13.54 8.35
CA LEU A 605 2.55 12.78 8.20
C LEU A 605 2.46 11.62 9.20
N GLY A 606 3.60 11.02 9.56
CA GLY A 606 3.70 9.91 10.49
C GLY A 606 3.14 10.20 11.88
N GLY A 607 2.96 11.47 12.25
CA GLY A 607 2.26 11.83 13.50
C GLY A 607 0.76 11.53 13.49
N VAL A 608 0.15 11.30 12.32
CA VAL A 608 -1.30 11.09 12.17
C VAL A 608 -1.69 9.97 11.21
N ILE A 609 -0.70 9.26 10.63
CA ILE A 609 -0.89 8.08 9.76
C ILE A 609 0.20 7.05 10.06
N SER A 610 -0.18 5.77 10.07
CA SER A 610 0.73 4.61 10.10
C SER A 610 1.04 4.12 8.67
N VAL A 611 2.22 3.54 8.48
CA VAL A 611 2.71 3.13 7.14
C VAL A 611 3.33 1.73 7.14
N THR A 612 3.80 1.28 8.30
CA THR A 612 4.56 0.05 8.48
C THR A 612 3.74 -1.22 8.27
N GLU A 613 2.43 -1.14 8.45
CA GLU A 613 1.45 -2.18 8.21
C GLU A 613 1.05 -2.36 6.74
N VAL A 614 1.48 -1.44 5.86
CA VAL A 614 1.24 -1.43 4.41
C VAL A 614 2.54 -1.78 3.67
N PRO A 615 2.77 -3.06 3.31
CA PRO A 615 4.09 -3.53 2.90
C PRO A 615 4.68 -2.81 1.69
N ARG A 616 3.85 -2.49 0.68
CA ARG A 616 4.29 -1.79 -0.53
C ARG A 616 4.79 -0.37 -0.23
N VAL A 617 4.03 0.38 0.56
CA VAL A 617 4.37 1.77 0.91
C VAL A 617 5.56 1.79 1.88
N SER A 618 5.59 0.89 2.86
CA SER A 618 6.75 0.70 3.73
C SER A 618 8.00 0.36 2.94
N LEU A 619 7.93 -0.53 1.93
CA LEU A 619 9.06 -0.86 1.08
C LEU A 619 9.58 0.35 0.30
N ILE A 620 8.70 1.23 -0.20
CA ILE A 620 9.11 2.48 -0.86
C ILE A 620 9.89 3.39 0.09
N LEU A 621 9.40 3.57 1.33
CA LEU A 621 10.13 4.31 2.37
C LEU A 621 11.51 3.71 2.65
N LEU A 622 11.59 2.38 2.77
CA LEU A 622 12.83 1.66 3.03
C LEU A 622 13.81 1.76 1.85
N ILE A 623 13.32 1.74 0.61
CA ILE A 623 14.14 2.00 -0.60
C ILE A 623 14.72 3.42 -0.57
N LEU A 624 13.90 4.42 -0.20
CA LEU A 624 14.36 5.81 -0.07
C LEU A 624 15.45 5.93 0.99
N LEU A 625 15.29 5.29 2.16
CA LEU A 625 16.30 5.33 3.21
C LEU A 625 17.59 4.60 2.82
N TRP A 626 17.50 3.44 2.16
CA TRP A 626 18.67 2.69 1.71
C TRP A 626 19.47 3.41 0.64
N SER A 627 18.80 4.04 -0.32
CA SER A 627 19.49 4.76 -1.40
C SER A 627 20.24 6.00 -0.90
N VAL A 628 19.95 6.52 0.31
CA VAL A 628 20.77 7.56 0.95
C VAL A 628 22.24 7.12 1.09
N CYS A 629 22.49 5.82 1.30
CA CYS A 629 23.84 5.26 1.41
C CYS A 629 24.66 5.42 0.13
N ALA A 630 24.00 5.56 -1.02
CA ALA A 630 24.66 5.70 -2.32
C ALA A 630 25.05 7.16 -2.66
N PHE A 631 24.69 8.15 -1.83
CA PHE A 631 25.20 9.51 -1.96
C PHE A 631 26.66 9.57 -1.46
N ARG A 632 27.62 9.16 -2.32
CA ARG A 632 29.06 9.08 -1.99
C ARG A 632 29.73 10.42 -1.82
N GLY A 633 30.52 10.55 -0.73
CA GLY A 633 31.35 11.72 -0.40
C GLY A 633 32.44 11.88 -1.43
N GLN A 634 32.50 13.02 -2.12
CA GLN A 634 33.79 13.64 -2.35
C GLN A 634 34.28 14.10 -0.98
N ILE A 635 34.80 13.18 -0.19
CA ILE A 635 35.65 13.53 0.95
C ILE A 635 37.01 12.97 0.54
N GLU A 636 37.92 13.91 0.30
CA GLU A 636 39.33 13.75 -0.11
C GLU A 636 39.56 13.49 -1.61
N GLY A 637 40.04 14.53 -2.31
CA GLY A 637 40.43 14.47 -3.73
C GLY A 637 40.36 15.81 -4.48
N VAL A 638 39.76 16.86 -3.90
CA VAL A 638 39.77 18.21 -4.49
C VAL A 638 40.66 19.13 -3.65
N SER A 639 41.97 18.91 -3.70
CA SER A 639 42.95 19.91 -3.23
C SER A 639 44.17 20.08 -4.14
N SER A 640 44.17 19.54 -5.36
CA SER A 640 45.36 19.59 -6.21
C SER A 640 45.08 19.66 -7.71
N CYS A 641 44.11 20.47 -8.15
CA CYS A 641 44.03 20.93 -9.54
C CYS A 641 43.13 22.16 -9.63
N ASN A 642 43.65 23.32 -9.19
CA ASN A 642 43.34 24.67 -9.70
C ASN A 642 44.15 25.72 -8.92
N ARG A 643 45.48 25.53 -8.91
CA ARG A 643 46.41 26.65 -8.94
C ARG A 643 47.19 26.50 -10.24
N LEU A 644 46.74 27.22 -11.25
CA LEU A 644 47.51 27.98 -12.24
C LEU A 644 46.51 28.55 -13.25
#